data_AF-A0A949FPW7-F1
#
_entry.id   AF-A0A949FPW7-F1
#
_cell.length_a   1.000
_cell.length_b   1.000
_cell.length_c   1.000
_cell.angle_alpha   90.00
_cell.angle_beta   90.00
_cell.angle_gamma   90.00
#
_symmetry.space_group_name_H-M   'P 1'
#
loop_
_entity.id
_entity.type
_entity.pdbx_description
1 polymer ?
#
loop_
_entity_poly.entity_id
_entity_poly.type
_entity_poly.pdbx_seq_one_letter_code
_entity_poly.pdbx_strand_id
1 'polypeptide(L)'
;MSKHKIGELNQFAQHNPVLPTGEGNTSQEAEPSPGWSIEDSEELYRIKGWGDPYFSINAAGHVTVSPKGDRGGSLDLFELVNALRLRNLGLPLLIRFSDILEDRIERLNAAFAKAIARYNYCGVYKGVFPVKCNQQRHLVEDLVKFGKPFKFGLEAGSKPELMIALASLDTPDALLICNGYKDREYIETAILAQRLNRTAIIVLEQLEEVELAIAASHKLGINPILGIRAKLSTRGVGRWGTSAGDRAKFGLTIPEILDVVEHLRAANLLDSLQLLHYHIGSQIPDITVIKDAITEASRIYVELSRLGAKMGYLDVGGGLGVDYDGSKTNFYASKNYNIQNYANDIVAELKDVCTEARLKMPTLISESGRAIAAHQSVLIFDVLGSSEVPALAIEPLQEEEPLLIRNLYDTYQSINDDNYQECYHDATQFKERAISLFNLGYLSLKERARAERLYWGCCHQILPIVRRQEYVPDDLEDLEKIMASIYYVNLSVFQSAPDSWAIDQLFPIMPIHRLDEEPTQRATLADLTCDSDGKIDQFIDLRDVKHILELHSLQPETSSPILSSSLKSLSAQSYYLGMFLGGAYQEIMGNLHNLFGDANAVHIQLTPTGYQIEHVVKGDTMTEVLGYVQYDSEDLIESIRRQTEWALQSQQITLTESQLLLQNYERSLSSYTYLSS
;
A
#
# COMPACT_ATOMS: atom_id res chain seq x y z
N MET A 1 60.18 -54.06 -28.39
CA MET A 1 59.93 -55.33 -29.10
C MET A 1 60.26 -56.49 -28.16
N SER A 2 59.46 -57.56 -28.24
CA SER A 2 59.56 -58.85 -27.54
C SER A 2 58.82 -59.00 -26.20
N LYS A 3 57.89 -59.97 -26.23
CA LYS A 3 57.02 -60.51 -25.18
C LYS A 3 57.72 -61.70 -24.52
N HIS A 4 57.44 -61.99 -23.24
CA HIS A 4 56.78 -63.22 -22.77
C HIS A 4 56.67 -63.32 -21.24
N LYS A 5 55.55 -63.91 -20.78
CA LYS A 5 55.22 -64.39 -19.43
C LYS A 5 56.06 -65.62 -19.01
N ILE A 6 56.14 -65.92 -17.70
CA ILE A 6 55.66 -67.14 -16.98
C ILE A 6 56.39 -67.36 -15.63
N GLY A 7 55.66 -67.84 -14.61
CA GLY A 7 56.15 -68.70 -13.50
C GLY A 7 55.80 -68.20 -12.10
N GLU A 8 54.69 -68.56 -11.44
CA GLU A 8 54.31 -69.84 -10.76
C GLU A 8 55.00 -70.11 -9.41
N LEU A 9 54.24 -70.26 -8.30
CA LEU A 9 54.04 -71.52 -7.53
C LEU A 9 53.40 -71.35 -6.13
N ASN A 10 52.33 -72.13 -5.91
CA ASN A 10 51.88 -72.89 -4.71
C ASN A 10 51.46 -72.18 -3.41
N GLN A 11 50.16 -72.24 -3.05
CA GLN A 11 49.42 -73.31 -2.33
C GLN A 11 49.68 -73.35 -0.81
N PHE A 12 48.70 -72.95 0.01
CA PHE A 12 47.75 -73.84 0.70
C PHE A 12 46.85 -73.03 1.66
N ALA A 13 45.56 -73.29 1.59
CA ALA A 13 44.52 -72.77 2.46
C ALA A 13 44.45 -73.56 3.78
N GLN A 14 44.11 -72.91 4.89
CA GLN A 14 43.26 -73.46 5.94
C GLN A 14 42.54 -72.35 6.73
N HIS A 15 41.29 -72.63 7.06
CA HIS A 15 40.22 -71.72 7.50
C HIS A 15 40.22 -71.37 9.00
N ASN A 16 39.82 -70.11 9.26
CA ASN A 16 38.92 -69.59 10.32
C ASN A 16 39.32 -69.67 11.81
N PRO A 17 38.74 -68.81 12.68
CA PRO A 17 38.59 -67.34 12.56
C PRO A 17 38.94 -66.63 13.88
N VAL A 18 39.47 -65.40 13.83
CA VAL A 18 39.56 -64.49 14.99
C VAL A 18 39.10 -63.10 14.55
N LEU A 19 38.15 -62.55 15.30
CA LEU A 19 37.56 -61.22 15.16
C LEU A 19 38.60 -60.12 14.94
N PRO A 20 38.43 -59.21 13.97
CA PRO A 20 39.14 -57.95 13.95
C PRO A 20 38.27 -56.81 14.49
N THR A 21 38.86 -56.16 15.47
CA THR A 21 38.59 -54.83 16.00
C THR A 21 38.78 -53.74 14.95
N GLY A 22 37.88 -52.76 14.94
CA GLY A 22 38.15 -51.35 14.62
C GLY A 22 38.26 -50.98 13.15
N GLU A 23 37.14 -50.55 12.56
CA GLU A 23 37.16 -49.64 11.41
C GLU A 23 36.44 -48.35 11.79
N GLY A 24 37.10 -47.23 11.52
CA GLY A 24 36.65 -45.88 11.83
C GLY A 24 35.40 -45.52 11.04
N ASN A 25 34.39 -45.04 11.77
CA ASN A 25 33.25 -44.35 11.22
C ASN A 25 33.74 -43.09 10.48
N THR A 26 33.74 -43.12 9.15
CA THR A 26 33.68 -41.89 8.35
C THR A 26 32.31 -41.28 8.61
N SER A 27 32.26 -40.34 9.55
CA SER A 27 31.18 -39.39 9.69
C SER A 27 30.98 -38.69 8.34
N GLN A 28 29.87 -39.00 7.68
CA GLN A 28 29.29 -38.12 6.68
C GLN A 28 29.03 -36.79 7.40
N GLU A 29 29.90 -35.82 7.20
CA GLU A 29 29.63 -34.43 7.53
C GLU A 29 28.35 -34.06 6.79
N ALA A 30 27.28 -33.81 7.57
CA ALA A 30 26.08 -33.21 7.05
C ALA A 30 26.49 -31.89 6.37
N GLU A 31 26.16 -31.75 5.08
CA GLU A 31 26.33 -30.48 4.37
C GLU A 31 25.66 -29.38 5.20
N PRO A 32 26.34 -28.24 5.44
CA PRO A 32 25.70 -27.11 6.10
C PRO A 32 24.51 -26.70 5.24
N SER A 33 23.32 -26.69 5.85
CA SER A 33 22.13 -26.07 5.27
C SER A 33 22.51 -24.71 4.69
N PRO A 34 22.19 -24.40 3.42
CA PRO A 34 22.56 -23.14 2.81
C PRO A 34 22.01 -22.00 3.68
N GLY A 35 22.87 -21.05 4.05
CA GLY A 35 22.44 -19.87 4.80
C GLY A 35 21.42 -19.08 3.99
N TRP A 36 20.48 -18.42 4.67
CA TRP A 36 19.44 -17.59 4.06
C TRP A 36 20.04 -16.63 3.03
N SER A 37 19.48 -16.66 1.83
CA SER A 37 19.97 -15.88 0.69
C SER A 37 19.08 -14.67 0.43
N ILE A 38 19.59 -13.73 -0.36
CA ILE A 38 18.79 -12.58 -0.81
C ILE A 38 17.64 -13.07 -1.68
N GLU A 39 17.86 -14.09 -2.49
CA GLU A 39 16.84 -14.72 -3.33
C GLU A 39 15.67 -15.27 -2.49
N ASP A 40 15.95 -15.83 -1.30
CA ASP A 40 14.92 -16.30 -0.37
C ASP A 40 14.07 -15.12 0.14
N SER A 41 14.70 -14.00 0.50
CA SER A 41 13.99 -12.76 0.86
C SER A 41 13.17 -12.18 -0.30
N GLU A 42 13.70 -12.20 -1.52
CA GLU A 42 13.00 -11.73 -2.71
C GLU A 42 11.76 -12.57 -3.02
N GLU A 43 11.83 -13.88 -2.82
CA GLU A 43 10.71 -14.80 -2.96
C GLU A 43 9.69 -14.61 -1.83
N LEU A 44 10.15 -14.50 -0.59
CA LEU A 44 9.30 -14.35 0.60
C LEU A 44 8.45 -13.08 0.54
N TYR A 45 9.08 -11.92 0.28
CA TYR A 45 8.40 -10.62 0.21
C TYR A 45 7.89 -10.29 -1.19
N ARG A 46 8.16 -11.16 -2.17
CA ARG A 46 7.68 -11.05 -3.57
C ARG A 46 8.07 -9.74 -4.26
N ILE A 47 9.18 -9.12 -3.87
CA ILE A 47 9.60 -7.79 -4.35
C ILE A 47 9.75 -7.74 -5.88
N LYS A 48 10.18 -8.82 -6.53
CA LYS A 48 10.23 -8.92 -8.00
C LYS A 48 8.85 -8.89 -8.67
N GLY A 49 7.80 -9.30 -7.96
CA GLY A 49 6.43 -9.33 -8.46
C GLY A 49 5.82 -7.94 -8.57
N TRP A 50 5.81 -7.21 -7.46
CA TRP A 50 5.16 -5.90 -7.31
C TRP A 50 6.13 -4.71 -7.46
N GLY A 51 7.43 -4.93 -7.21
CA GLY A 51 8.45 -3.88 -7.15
C GLY A 51 9.13 -3.57 -8.48
N ASP A 52 9.15 -4.52 -9.42
CA ASP A 52 9.80 -4.35 -10.71
C ASP A 52 9.19 -3.19 -11.53
N PRO A 53 10.01 -2.31 -12.13
CA PRO A 53 11.49 -2.29 -12.17
C PRO A 53 12.12 -1.35 -11.12
N TYR A 54 11.37 -0.87 -10.13
CA TYR A 54 11.81 0.22 -9.25
C TYR A 54 12.42 -0.25 -7.94
N PHE A 55 12.03 -1.41 -7.41
CA PHE A 55 12.45 -1.88 -6.10
C PHE A 55 13.12 -3.25 -6.21
N SER A 56 14.29 -3.40 -5.57
CA SER A 56 15.09 -4.63 -5.55
C SER A 56 15.89 -4.74 -4.25
N ILE A 57 16.54 -5.87 -3.99
CA ILE A 57 17.42 -6.04 -2.83
C ILE A 57 18.88 -6.08 -3.31
N ASN A 58 19.78 -5.36 -2.63
CA ASN A 58 21.21 -5.38 -2.95
C ASN A 58 21.97 -6.48 -2.19
N ALA A 59 23.24 -6.67 -2.55
CA ALA A 59 24.13 -7.65 -1.93
C ALA A 59 24.40 -7.43 -0.42
N ALA A 60 24.03 -6.28 0.14
CA ALA A 60 24.15 -5.96 1.56
C ALA A 60 22.84 -6.25 2.33
N GLY A 61 21.83 -6.87 1.69
CA GLY A 61 20.54 -7.14 2.33
C GLY A 61 19.70 -5.88 2.53
N HIS A 62 19.93 -4.81 1.78
CA HIS A 62 19.14 -3.57 1.84
C HIS A 62 18.23 -3.43 0.61
N VAL A 63 17.07 -2.81 0.81
CA VAL A 63 16.21 -2.40 -0.29
C VAL A 63 16.88 -1.28 -1.08
N THR A 64 16.83 -1.41 -2.40
CA THR A 64 17.30 -0.43 -3.37
C THR A 64 16.14 0.12 -4.16
N VAL A 65 16.21 1.42 -4.46
CA VAL A 65 15.26 2.11 -5.33
C VAL A 65 15.98 2.51 -6.61
N SER A 66 15.40 2.16 -7.75
CA SER A 66 15.88 2.49 -9.10
C SER A 66 14.86 3.41 -9.78
N PRO A 67 14.89 4.73 -9.53
CA PRO A 67 13.78 5.61 -9.87
C PRO A 67 13.46 5.69 -11.37
N LYS A 68 14.44 5.47 -12.25
CA LYS A 68 14.27 5.42 -13.73
C LYS A 68 14.13 3.99 -14.28
N GLY A 69 13.81 3.03 -13.41
CA GLY A 69 13.80 1.61 -13.70
C GLY A 69 15.11 1.14 -14.33
N ASP A 70 15.01 0.35 -15.39
CA ASP A 70 16.13 -0.28 -16.10
C ASP A 70 17.15 0.69 -16.74
N ARG A 71 16.83 1.99 -16.80
CA ARG A 71 17.59 3.00 -17.53
C ARG A 71 18.47 3.88 -16.64
N GLY A 72 18.41 3.71 -15.32
CA GLY A 72 19.03 4.61 -14.34
C GLY A 72 20.00 3.93 -13.37
N GLY A 73 20.47 4.73 -12.42
CA GLY A 73 21.15 4.23 -11.24
C GLY A 73 20.16 3.80 -10.16
N SER A 74 20.68 3.07 -9.16
CA SER A 74 19.95 2.70 -7.96
C SER A 74 20.46 3.49 -6.75
N LEU A 75 19.65 3.52 -5.70
CA LEU A 75 19.95 4.13 -4.43
C LEU A 75 19.64 3.15 -3.31
N ASP A 76 20.50 3.07 -2.30
CA ASP A 76 20.24 2.30 -1.09
C ASP A 76 19.25 3.06 -0.19
N LEU A 77 18.08 2.45 0.04
CA LEU A 77 17.00 3.06 0.81
C LEU A 77 17.35 3.17 2.30
N PHE A 78 18.08 2.20 2.85
CA PHE A 78 18.49 2.20 4.25
C PHE A 78 19.51 3.31 4.52
N GLU A 79 20.51 3.46 3.64
CA GLU A 79 21.47 4.57 3.74
C GLU A 79 20.78 5.93 3.61
N LEU A 80 19.83 6.07 2.69
CA LEU A 80 19.04 7.28 2.52
C LEU A 80 18.27 7.65 3.78
N VAL A 81 17.55 6.70 4.38
CA VAL A 81 16.77 6.92 5.60
C VAL A 81 17.68 7.39 6.73
N ASN A 82 18.83 6.74 6.92
CA ASN A 82 19.81 7.15 7.93
C ASN A 82 20.35 8.57 7.65
N ALA A 83 20.64 8.90 6.39
CA ALA A 83 21.08 10.24 6.00
C ALA A 83 20.00 11.31 6.23
N LEU A 84 18.72 10.99 6.06
CA LEU A 84 17.59 11.90 6.33
C LEU A 84 17.37 12.08 7.84
N ARG A 85 17.49 11.02 8.64
CA ARG A 85 17.45 11.12 10.12
C ARG A 85 18.54 12.06 10.65
N LEU A 86 19.76 11.96 10.12
CA LEU A 86 20.87 12.87 10.47
C LEU A 86 20.61 14.34 10.11
N ARG A 87 19.64 14.62 9.23
CA ARG A 87 19.17 15.97 8.89
C ARG A 87 17.99 16.43 9.75
N ASN A 88 17.73 15.75 10.87
CA ASN A 88 16.62 15.99 11.80
C ASN A 88 15.22 15.76 11.18
N LEU A 89 15.11 14.79 10.26
CA LEU A 89 13.82 14.30 9.77
C LEU A 89 13.47 13.01 10.49
N GLY A 90 12.55 13.11 11.46
CA GLY A 90 12.07 11.99 12.26
C GLY A 90 11.18 11.05 11.45
N LEU A 91 11.05 9.82 11.93
CA LEU A 91 10.07 8.84 11.44
C LEU A 91 8.71 9.05 12.15
N PRO A 92 7.59 8.68 11.51
CA PRO A 92 7.46 8.14 10.16
C PRO A 92 7.79 9.16 9.05
N LEU A 93 8.28 8.66 7.93
CA LEU A 93 8.79 9.46 6.81
C LEU A 93 8.32 8.91 5.47
N LEU A 94 7.60 9.73 4.70
CA LEU A 94 7.21 9.46 3.34
C LEU A 94 8.28 9.96 2.36
N ILE A 95 8.86 9.04 1.59
CA ILE A 95 9.85 9.37 0.55
C ILE A 95 9.17 9.29 -0.81
N ARG A 96 9.14 10.41 -1.54
CA ARG A 96 8.58 10.52 -2.90
C ARG A 96 9.73 10.58 -3.91
N PHE A 97 9.64 9.77 -4.96
CA PHE A 97 10.63 9.65 -6.03
C PHE A 97 10.04 10.22 -7.33
N SER A 98 10.31 11.49 -7.60
CA SER A 98 9.73 12.20 -8.75
C SER A 98 10.12 11.57 -10.10
N ASP A 99 11.30 10.95 -10.20
CA ASP A 99 11.73 10.22 -11.39
C ASP A 99 10.87 8.96 -11.68
N ILE A 100 10.32 8.29 -10.65
CA ILE A 100 9.40 7.16 -10.85
C ILE A 100 8.12 7.67 -11.50
N LEU A 101 7.61 8.80 -11.04
CA LEU A 101 6.43 9.44 -11.62
C LEU A 101 6.65 9.77 -13.10
N GLU A 102 7.80 10.36 -13.44
CA GLU A 102 8.22 10.64 -14.83
C GLU A 102 8.25 9.35 -15.67
N ASP A 103 8.93 8.30 -15.19
CA ASP A 103 9.05 7.03 -15.91
C ASP A 103 7.70 6.33 -16.11
N ARG A 104 6.77 6.41 -15.14
CA ARG A 104 5.40 5.86 -15.29
C ARG A 104 4.61 6.58 -16.38
N ILE A 105 4.72 7.91 -16.46
CA ILE A 105 4.09 8.71 -17.52
C ILE A 105 4.68 8.31 -18.89
N GLU A 106 6.00 8.19 -18.99
CA GLU A 106 6.65 7.76 -20.24
C GLU A 106 6.21 6.36 -20.67
N ARG A 107 6.20 5.38 -19.75
CA ARG A 107 5.84 3.99 -20.04
C ARG A 107 4.40 3.86 -20.53
N LEU A 108 3.47 4.59 -19.92
CA LEU A 108 2.07 4.61 -20.37
C LEU A 108 1.94 5.15 -21.79
N ASN A 109 2.52 6.32 -22.06
CA ASN A 109 2.49 6.93 -23.39
C ASN A 109 3.18 6.05 -24.43
N ALA A 110 4.32 5.44 -24.10
CA ALA A 110 5.04 4.52 -24.97
C ALA A 110 4.22 3.26 -25.29
N ALA A 111 3.48 2.72 -24.32
CA ALA A 111 2.63 1.55 -24.54
C ALA A 111 1.51 1.84 -25.55
N PHE A 112 0.83 2.99 -25.41
CA PHE A 112 -0.17 3.43 -26.38
C PHE A 112 0.43 3.77 -27.74
N ALA A 113 1.61 4.42 -27.80
CA ALA A 113 2.29 4.68 -29.06
C ALA A 113 2.64 3.38 -29.81
N LYS A 114 3.13 2.36 -29.10
CA LYS A 114 3.39 1.03 -29.66
C LYS A 114 2.12 0.36 -30.16
N ALA A 115 1.02 0.43 -29.41
CA ALA A 115 -0.27 -0.12 -29.83
C ALA A 115 -0.81 0.60 -31.08
N ILE A 116 -0.79 1.93 -31.09
CA ILE A 116 -1.19 2.76 -32.23
C ILE A 116 -0.41 2.39 -33.49
N ALA A 117 0.91 2.27 -33.40
CA ALA A 117 1.75 1.87 -34.52
C ALA A 117 1.46 0.43 -34.97
N ARG A 118 1.32 -0.52 -34.04
CA ARG A 118 1.03 -1.93 -34.34
C ARG A 118 -0.28 -2.11 -35.10
N TYR A 119 -1.32 -1.41 -34.69
CA TYR A 119 -2.64 -1.53 -35.27
C TYR A 119 -2.91 -0.54 -36.42
N ASN A 120 -1.96 0.34 -36.75
CA ASN A 120 -2.15 1.45 -37.70
C ASN A 120 -3.37 2.31 -37.35
N TYR A 121 -3.49 2.67 -36.07
CA TYR A 121 -4.54 3.56 -35.60
C TYR A 121 -4.22 5.00 -36.03
N CYS A 122 -5.15 5.67 -36.69
CA CYS A 122 -4.93 7.02 -37.25
C CYS A 122 -5.17 8.16 -36.25
N GLY A 123 -5.72 7.86 -35.07
CA GLY A 123 -5.86 8.82 -33.97
C GLY A 123 -4.59 8.92 -33.12
N VAL A 124 -4.65 9.74 -32.07
CA VAL A 124 -3.55 9.92 -31.11
C VAL A 124 -4.01 9.56 -29.70
N TYR A 125 -3.05 9.31 -28.81
CA TYR A 125 -3.31 9.10 -27.40
C TYR A 125 -2.91 10.34 -26.60
N LYS A 126 -3.72 10.69 -25.59
CA LYS A 126 -3.40 11.70 -24.56
C LYS A 126 -3.79 11.17 -23.19
N GLY A 127 -2.81 10.92 -22.33
CA GLY A 127 -3.10 10.58 -20.93
C GLY A 127 -3.56 11.80 -20.14
N VAL A 128 -4.42 11.57 -19.15
CA VAL A 128 -4.94 12.58 -18.23
C VAL A 128 -4.76 12.07 -16.80
N PHE A 129 -4.32 12.93 -15.88
CA PHE A 129 -4.18 12.53 -14.47
C PHE A 129 -5.39 13.02 -13.67
N PRO A 130 -6.18 12.11 -13.08
CA PRO A 130 -7.25 12.49 -12.17
C PRO A 130 -6.67 12.98 -10.86
N VAL A 131 -6.83 14.28 -10.60
CA VAL A 131 -6.25 14.98 -9.43
C VAL A 131 -6.72 14.34 -8.12
N LYS A 132 -7.92 13.76 -8.10
CA LYS A 132 -8.46 12.99 -6.96
C LYS A 132 -7.56 11.87 -6.44
N CYS A 133 -6.68 11.32 -7.28
CA CYS A 133 -5.78 10.25 -6.86
C CYS A 133 -4.67 10.76 -5.94
N ASN A 134 -4.20 11.99 -6.15
CA ASN A 134 -3.21 12.65 -5.29
C ASN A 134 -3.16 14.15 -5.64
N GLN A 135 -3.69 15.00 -4.75
CA GLN A 135 -3.80 16.45 -4.93
C GLN A 135 -2.58 17.22 -4.41
N GLN A 136 -1.57 16.52 -3.90
CA GLN A 136 -0.40 17.15 -3.28
C GLN A 136 0.29 18.07 -4.29
N ARG A 137 0.47 19.33 -3.91
CA ARG A 137 0.95 20.40 -4.79
C ARG A 137 2.18 20.00 -5.59
N HIS A 138 3.22 19.55 -4.90
CA HIS A 138 4.50 19.19 -5.50
C HIS A 138 4.35 18.03 -6.50
N LEU A 139 3.46 17.06 -6.23
CA LEU A 139 3.19 15.95 -7.14
C LEU A 139 2.46 16.42 -8.40
N VAL A 140 1.46 17.31 -8.27
CA VAL A 140 0.75 17.88 -9.42
C VAL A 140 1.68 18.74 -10.27
N GLU A 141 2.54 19.57 -9.65
CA GLU A 141 3.56 20.37 -10.34
C GLU A 141 4.53 19.48 -11.14
N ASP A 142 5.05 18.41 -10.52
CA ASP A 142 5.91 17.43 -11.17
C ASP A 142 5.20 16.70 -12.32
N LEU A 143 3.94 16.31 -12.13
CA LEU A 143 3.15 15.64 -13.14
C LEU A 143 2.93 16.51 -14.38
N VAL A 144 2.62 17.80 -14.20
CA VAL A 144 2.47 18.75 -15.30
C VAL A 144 3.81 18.96 -16.02
N LYS A 145 4.90 19.10 -15.26
CA LYS A 145 6.26 19.26 -15.80
C LYS A 145 6.68 18.06 -16.65
N PHE A 146 6.59 16.84 -16.12
CA PHE A 146 6.96 15.60 -16.80
C PHE A 146 5.98 15.21 -17.91
N GLY A 147 4.70 15.59 -17.78
CA GLY A 147 3.66 15.34 -18.77
C GLY A 147 3.73 16.23 -20.01
N LYS A 148 4.44 17.36 -19.95
CA LYS A 148 4.51 18.36 -21.02
C LYS A 148 4.90 17.82 -22.40
N PRO A 149 5.93 16.95 -22.56
CA PRO A 149 6.28 16.38 -23.87
C PRO A 149 5.17 15.55 -24.50
N PHE A 150 4.27 14.99 -23.68
CA PHE A 150 3.18 14.13 -24.10
C PHE A 150 1.83 14.86 -24.19
N LYS A 151 1.80 16.18 -23.89
CA LYS A 151 0.56 16.96 -23.73
C LYS A 151 -0.38 16.32 -22.71
N PHE A 152 0.19 15.77 -21.64
CA PHE A 152 -0.55 15.09 -20.58
C PHE A 152 -1.48 16.08 -19.86
N GLY A 153 -2.74 15.69 -19.68
CA GLY A 153 -3.78 16.53 -19.10
C GLY A 153 -4.02 16.31 -17.62
N LEU A 154 -4.95 17.08 -17.06
CA LEU A 154 -5.49 16.89 -15.71
C LEU A 154 -7.01 16.64 -15.77
N GLU A 155 -7.51 15.84 -14.86
CA GLU A 155 -8.94 15.68 -14.61
C GLU A 155 -9.28 16.22 -13.23
N ALA A 156 -10.39 16.95 -13.17
CA ALA A 156 -10.98 17.48 -11.96
C ALA A 156 -12.36 16.86 -11.77
N GLY A 157 -12.58 16.22 -10.62
CA GLY A 157 -13.87 15.66 -10.22
C GLY A 157 -14.68 16.56 -9.30
N SER A 158 -14.19 17.76 -8.98
CA SER A 158 -14.86 18.72 -8.09
C SER A 158 -14.39 20.16 -8.32
N LYS A 159 -15.14 21.13 -7.78
CA LYS A 159 -14.83 22.57 -7.93
C LYS A 159 -13.45 22.96 -7.34
N PRO A 160 -13.03 22.47 -6.15
CA PRO A 160 -11.66 22.72 -5.67
C PRO A 160 -10.58 22.12 -6.57
N GLU A 161 -10.78 20.89 -7.06
CA GLU A 161 -9.84 20.26 -7.99
C GLU A 161 -9.76 21.02 -9.32
N LEU A 162 -10.87 21.59 -9.79
CA LEU A 162 -10.87 22.46 -10.97
C LEU A 162 -9.98 23.69 -10.75
N MET A 163 -10.00 24.29 -9.55
CA MET A 163 -9.12 25.44 -9.25
C MET A 163 -7.65 25.03 -9.30
N ILE A 164 -7.30 23.87 -8.73
CA ILE A 164 -5.93 23.31 -8.79
C ILE A 164 -5.54 23.10 -10.26
N ALA A 165 -6.40 22.43 -11.03
CA ALA A 165 -6.10 22.08 -12.41
C ALA A 165 -5.95 23.31 -13.32
N LEU A 166 -6.80 24.33 -13.16
CA LEU A 166 -6.72 25.58 -13.93
C LEU A 166 -5.46 26.38 -13.60
N ALA A 167 -5.05 26.41 -12.32
CA ALA A 167 -3.86 27.12 -11.89
C ALA A 167 -2.57 26.38 -12.29
N SER A 168 -2.59 25.05 -12.27
CA SER A 168 -1.38 24.22 -12.45
C SER A 168 -1.14 23.81 -13.90
N LEU A 169 -2.19 23.51 -14.68
CA LEU A 169 -2.04 23.01 -16.04
C LEU A 169 -1.68 24.13 -17.01
N ASP A 170 -0.39 24.34 -17.23
CA ASP A 170 0.11 25.39 -18.13
C ASP A 170 0.38 24.92 -19.57
N THR A 171 0.33 23.62 -19.83
CA THR A 171 0.75 22.99 -21.08
C THR A 171 -0.23 23.27 -22.24
N PRO A 172 0.22 23.84 -23.37
CA PRO A 172 -0.61 24.02 -24.56
C PRO A 172 -1.13 22.69 -25.11
N ASP A 173 -2.37 22.68 -25.60
CA ASP A 173 -3.10 21.50 -26.12
C ASP A 173 -3.31 20.34 -25.13
N ALA A 174 -2.91 20.48 -23.86
CA ALA A 174 -3.27 19.53 -22.83
C ALA A 174 -4.76 19.63 -22.52
N LEU A 175 -5.36 18.48 -22.18
CA LEU A 175 -6.79 18.40 -21.90
C LEU A 175 -7.04 18.67 -20.42
N LEU A 176 -8.12 19.38 -20.13
CA LEU A 176 -8.69 19.47 -18.79
C LEU A 176 -10.07 18.79 -18.84
N ILE A 177 -10.19 17.63 -18.21
CA ILE A 177 -11.46 16.89 -18.14
C ILE A 177 -12.17 17.28 -16.85
N CYS A 178 -13.45 17.64 -16.97
CA CYS A 178 -14.27 18.11 -15.86
C CYS A 178 -15.40 17.12 -15.58
N ASN A 179 -15.21 16.26 -14.58
CA ASN A 179 -16.19 15.29 -14.08
C ASN A 179 -16.83 15.75 -12.77
N GLY A 180 -17.64 14.88 -12.16
CA GLY A 180 -18.28 15.10 -10.88
C GLY A 180 -19.55 15.95 -10.97
N TYR A 181 -20.12 16.31 -9.82
CA TYR A 181 -21.34 17.11 -9.76
C TYR A 181 -21.04 18.59 -10.04
N LYS A 182 -21.74 19.20 -11.01
CA LYS A 182 -21.40 20.55 -11.47
C LYS A 182 -22.53 21.54 -11.20
N ASP A 183 -22.20 22.61 -10.48
CA ASP A 183 -23.06 23.79 -10.37
C ASP A 183 -22.84 24.76 -11.55
N ARG A 184 -23.64 25.83 -11.60
CA ARG A 184 -23.52 26.86 -12.63
C ARG A 184 -22.12 27.49 -12.66
N GLU A 185 -21.55 27.79 -11.50
CA GLU A 185 -20.25 28.47 -11.40
C GLU A 185 -19.12 27.58 -11.92
N TYR A 186 -19.18 26.27 -11.65
CA TYR A 186 -18.26 25.29 -12.22
C TYR A 186 -18.30 25.37 -13.74
N ILE A 187 -19.49 25.22 -14.34
CA ILE A 187 -19.67 25.20 -15.80
C ILE A 187 -19.20 26.52 -16.43
N GLU A 188 -19.62 27.67 -15.87
CA GLU A 188 -19.19 28.99 -16.35
C GLU A 188 -17.66 29.15 -16.30
N THR A 189 -17.03 28.68 -15.22
CA THR A 189 -15.57 28.74 -15.07
C THR A 189 -14.86 27.85 -16.10
N ALA A 190 -15.34 26.62 -16.31
CA ALA A 190 -14.78 25.71 -17.30
C ALA A 190 -14.93 26.24 -18.74
N ILE A 191 -16.05 26.89 -19.07
CA ILE A 191 -16.24 27.55 -20.37
C ILE A 191 -15.26 28.73 -20.52
N LEU A 192 -15.11 29.57 -19.48
CA LEU A 192 -14.20 30.71 -19.50
C LEU A 192 -12.73 30.30 -19.63
N ALA A 193 -12.34 29.11 -19.13
CA ALA A 193 -10.99 28.59 -19.29
C ALA A 193 -10.56 28.48 -20.76
N GLN A 194 -11.50 28.33 -21.70
CA GLN A 194 -11.22 28.36 -23.13
C GLN A 194 -10.61 29.69 -23.59
N ARG A 195 -10.93 30.81 -22.92
CA ARG A 195 -10.32 32.13 -23.20
C ARG A 195 -8.86 32.21 -22.78
N LEU A 196 -8.40 31.27 -21.95
CA LEU A 196 -7.00 31.08 -21.58
C LEU A 196 -6.30 30.05 -22.49
N ASN A 197 -6.89 29.73 -23.65
CA ASN A 197 -6.44 28.69 -24.57
C ASN A 197 -6.35 27.30 -23.91
N ARG A 198 -7.20 27.02 -22.91
CA ARG A 198 -7.34 25.70 -22.30
C ARG A 198 -8.42 24.89 -23.01
N THR A 199 -8.14 23.63 -23.30
CA THR A 199 -9.15 22.69 -23.81
C THR A 199 -9.85 22.02 -22.63
N ALA A 200 -10.77 22.75 -22.00
CA ALA A 200 -11.60 22.24 -20.92
C ALA A 200 -12.85 21.54 -21.50
N ILE A 201 -12.97 20.23 -21.25
CA ILE A 201 -14.10 19.41 -21.70
C ILE A 201 -15.01 19.13 -20.50
N ILE A 202 -16.24 19.62 -20.58
CA ILE A 202 -17.24 19.45 -19.53
C ILE A 202 -17.99 18.15 -19.79
N VAL A 203 -17.75 17.14 -18.95
CA VAL A 203 -18.40 15.83 -19.11
C VAL A 203 -19.75 15.87 -18.40
N LEU A 204 -20.83 15.80 -19.16
CA LEU A 204 -22.20 15.75 -18.65
C LEU A 204 -22.44 14.39 -18.00
N GLU A 205 -22.75 14.41 -16.70
CA GLU A 205 -22.99 13.20 -15.90
C GLU A 205 -24.45 13.06 -15.45
N GLN A 206 -25.23 14.14 -15.55
CA GLN A 206 -26.66 14.21 -15.23
C GLN A 206 -27.41 15.03 -16.29
N LEU A 207 -28.69 14.74 -16.49
CA LEU A 207 -29.49 15.37 -17.53
C LEU A 207 -29.71 16.87 -17.25
N GLU A 208 -29.80 17.26 -15.97
CA GLU A 208 -29.97 18.64 -15.53
C GLU A 208 -28.77 19.53 -15.89
N GLU A 209 -27.57 18.95 -16.02
CA GLU A 209 -26.35 19.68 -16.40
C GLU A 209 -26.41 20.22 -17.84
N VAL A 210 -27.22 19.60 -18.71
CA VAL A 210 -27.40 20.02 -20.11
C VAL A 210 -27.96 21.43 -20.19
N GLU A 211 -29.04 21.69 -19.45
CA GLU A 211 -29.69 23.00 -19.40
C GLU A 211 -28.76 24.06 -18.80
N LEU A 212 -27.98 23.69 -17.77
CA LEU A 212 -26.98 24.59 -17.18
C LEU A 212 -25.88 24.96 -18.19
N ALA A 213 -25.39 23.98 -18.97
CA ALA A 213 -24.37 24.19 -20.00
C ALA A 213 -24.89 25.08 -21.14
N ILE A 214 -26.13 24.87 -21.60
CA ILE A 214 -26.78 25.69 -22.63
C ILE A 214 -26.96 27.14 -22.13
N ALA A 215 -27.49 27.31 -20.91
CA ALA A 215 -27.69 28.63 -20.32
C ALA A 215 -26.36 29.39 -20.12
N ALA A 216 -25.32 28.71 -19.64
CA ALA A 216 -23.99 29.29 -19.47
C ALA A 216 -23.36 29.67 -20.81
N SER A 217 -23.49 28.82 -21.83
CA SER A 217 -23.03 29.08 -23.21
C SER A 217 -23.65 30.37 -23.77
N HIS A 218 -24.97 30.51 -23.70
CA HIS A 218 -25.68 31.69 -24.19
C HIS A 218 -25.34 32.96 -23.41
N LYS A 219 -25.23 32.87 -22.08
CA LYS A 219 -24.86 34.00 -21.22
C LYS A 219 -23.45 34.52 -21.53
N LEU A 220 -22.50 33.61 -21.75
CA LEU A 220 -21.09 33.96 -22.00
C LEU A 220 -20.79 34.23 -23.48
N GLY A 221 -21.67 33.80 -24.39
CA GLY A 221 -21.43 33.86 -25.84
C GLY A 221 -20.25 33.00 -26.29
N ILE A 222 -20.02 31.86 -25.63
CA ILE A 222 -18.91 30.93 -25.89
C ILE A 222 -19.49 29.53 -26.00
N ASN A 223 -19.26 28.86 -27.14
CA ASN A 223 -19.65 27.46 -27.29
C ASN A 223 -18.80 26.57 -26.37
N PRO A 224 -19.42 25.76 -25.49
CA PRO A 224 -18.69 24.84 -24.63
C PRO A 224 -18.07 23.70 -25.44
N ILE A 225 -17.09 23.01 -24.86
CA ILE A 225 -16.67 21.68 -25.32
C ILE A 225 -17.29 20.69 -24.35
N LEU A 226 -18.20 19.85 -24.83
CA LEU A 226 -18.99 18.95 -24.01
C LEU A 226 -18.59 17.49 -24.26
N GLY A 227 -18.63 16.71 -23.20
CA GLY A 227 -18.62 15.26 -23.24
C GLY A 227 -19.86 14.68 -22.58
N ILE A 228 -20.07 13.39 -22.74
CA ILE A 228 -21.10 12.63 -22.03
C ILE A 228 -20.43 11.45 -21.32
N ARG A 229 -20.77 11.23 -20.05
CA ARG A 229 -20.43 9.99 -19.36
C ARG A 229 -21.52 8.95 -19.57
N ALA A 230 -21.21 7.85 -20.25
CA ALA A 230 -22.16 6.76 -20.46
C ALA A 230 -22.16 5.76 -19.29
N LYS A 231 -23.35 5.30 -18.91
CA LYS A 231 -23.52 4.10 -18.07
C LYS A 231 -23.45 2.87 -18.99
N LEU A 232 -22.40 2.08 -18.80
CA LEU A 232 -22.22 0.82 -19.50
C LEU A 232 -23.01 -0.30 -18.80
N SER A 233 -23.57 -1.21 -19.60
CA SER A 233 -24.22 -2.43 -19.15
C SER A 233 -23.21 -3.42 -18.59
N THR A 234 -21.99 -3.39 -19.12
CA THR A 234 -20.82 -4.12 -18.62
C THR A 234 -20.51 -3.68 -17.19
N ARG A 235 -20.67 -4.60 -16.23
CA ARG A 235 -20.35 -4.33 -14.82
C ARG A 235 -18.87 -4.60 -14.56
N GLY A 236 -18.25 -3.73 -13.75
CA GLY A 236 -16.97 -4.03 -13.13
C GLY A 236 -17.08 -5.26 -12.23
N VAL A 237 -16.11 -6.16 -12.30
CA VAL A 237 -15.97 -7.28 -11.35
C VAL A 237 -15.16 -6.80 -10.14
N GLY A 238 -15.57 -7.18 -8.93
CA GLY A 238 -14.84 -6.86 -7.68
C GLY A 238 -15.46 -5.75 -6.81
N ARG A 239 -14.68 -5.23 -5.85
CA ARG A 239 -15.13 -4.29 -4.79
C ARG A 239 -15.73 -2.99 -5.35
N TRP A 240 -15.32 -2.57 -6.55
CA TRP A 240 -15.81 -1.35 -7.22
C TRP A 240 -16.95 -1.58 -8.21
N GLY A 241 -17.56 -2.77 -8.25
CA GLY A 241 -18.62 -3.13 -9.21
C GLY A 241 -19.88 -2.25 -9.15
N THR A 242 -20.10 -1.50 -8.06
CA THR A 242 -21.18 -0.50 -7.93
C THR A 242 -20.89 0.82 -8.64
N SER A 243 -19.65 1.03 -9.11
CA SER A 243 -19.23 2.21 -9.86
C SER A 243 -19.63 2.16 -11.35
N ALA A 244 -20.18 1.03 -11.80
CA ALA A 244 -20.65 0.78 -13.17
C ALA A 244 -22.08 0.20 -13.18
N GLY A 245 -22.73 0.17 -14.35
CA GLY A 245 -24.12 -0.29 -14.50
C GLY A 245 -25.20 0.76 -14.20
N ASP A 246 -26.47 0.39 -14.38
CA ASP A 246 -27.62 1.30 -14.30
C ASP A 246 -27.73 2.08 -12.96
N ARG A 247 -27.26 1.47 -11.87
CA ARG A 247 -27.28 2.02 -10.50
C ARG A 247 -26.03 2.83 -10.14
N ALA A 248 -25.10 3.03 -11.07
CA ALA A 248 -23.94 3.88 -10.81
C ALA A 248 -24.35 5.30 -10.44
N LYS A 249 -23.60 5.91 -9.51
CA LYS A 249 -23.86 7.27 -8.97
C LYS A 249 -23.85 8.35 -10.05
N PHE A 250 -23.05 8.17 -11.10
CA PHE A 250 -22.83 9.14 -12.17
C PHE A 250 -22.97 8.48 -13.53
N GLY A 251 -23.28 9.30 -14.55
CA GLY A 251 -23.41 8.89 -15.94
C GLY A 251 -24.86 8.76 -16.38
N LEU A 252 -25.03 8.85 -17.70
CA LEU A 252 -26.30 8.86 -18.39
C LEU A 252 -26.59 7.47 -18.95
N THR A 253 -27.82 7.01 -18.73
CA THR A 253 -28.39 5.84 -19.40
C THR A 253 -28.60 6.14 -20.89
N ILE A 254 -28.71 5.10 -21.72
CA ILE A 254 -28.90 5.27 -23.18
C ILE A 254 -30.08 6.20 -23.53
N PRO A 255 -31.27 6.10 -22.88
CA PRO A 255 -32.36 7.05 -23.12
C PRO A 255 -31.97 8.50 -22.80
N GLU A 256 -31.33 8.74 -21.65
CA GLU A 256 -30.89 10.09 -21.25
C GLU A 256 -29.83 10.64 -22.22
N ILE A 257 -28.93 9.80 -22.75
CA ILE A 257 -27.97 10.21 -23.79
C ILE A 257 -28.68 10.71 -25.04
N LEU A 258 -29.76 10.03 -25.48
CA LEU A 258 -30.57 10.48 -26.61
C LEU A 258 -31.25 11.81 -26.31
N ASP A 259 -31.77 11.97 -25.08
CA ASP A 259 -32.34 13.25 -24.65
C ASP A 259 -31.31 14.38 -24.71
N VAL A 260 -30.07 14.16 -24.23
CA VAL A 260 -28.99 15.16 -24.35
C VAL A 260 -28.75 15.58 -25.80
N VAL A 261 -28.71 14.61 -26.73
CA VAL A 261 -28.54 14.88 -28.15
C VAL A 261 -29.67 15.76 -28.69
N GLU A 262 -30.93 15.48 -28.34
CA GLU A 262 -32.06 16.29 -28.78
C GLU A 262 -32.04 17.71 -28.18
N HIS A 263 -31.73 17.87 -26.90
CA HIS A 263 -31.65 19.17 -26.25
C HIS A 263 -30.52 20.03 -26.86
N LEU A 264 -29.34 19.45 -27.06
CA LEU A 264 -28.22 20.15 -27.72
C LEU A 264 -28.55 20.48 -29.18
N ARG A 265 -29.27 19.62 -29.90
CA ARG A 265 -29.72 19.90 -31.27
C ARG A 265 -30.70 21.06 -31.30
N ALA A 266 -31.69 21.08 -30.41
CA ALA A 266 -32.66 22.18 -30.30
C ALA A 266 -32.01 23.53 -29.99
N ALA A 267 -30.93 23.52 -29.20
CA ALA A 267 -30.13 24.71 -28.88
C ALA A 267 -29.07 25.09 -29.94
N ASN A 268 -28.97 24.36 -31.07
CA ASN A 268 -27.90 24.50 -32.07
C ASN A 268 -26.48 24.35 -31.48
N LEU A 269 -26.32 23.49 -30.47
CA LEU A 269 -25.07 23.20 -29.77
C LEU A 269 -24.60 21.76 -29.93
N LEU A 270 -25.21 20.96 -30.81
CA LEU A 270 -24.82 19.56 -31.03
C LEU A 270 -23.35 19.39 -31.45
N ASP A 271 -22.77 20.35 -32.17
CA ASP A 271 -21.35 20.37 -32.51
C ASP A 271 -20.42 20.53 -31.29
N SER A 272 -20.95 20.99 -30.16
CA SER A 272 -20.22 21.09 -28.89
C SER A 272 -19.95 19.72 -28.28
N LEU A 273 -20.78 18.71 -28.58
CA LEU A 273 -20.61 17.34 -28.09
C LEU A 273 -19.46 16.64 -28.85
N GLN A 274 -18.33 16.48 -28.16
CA GLN A 274 -17.07 16.05 -28.75
C GLN A 274 -16.45 14.82 -28.05
N LEU A 275 -16.86 14.49 -26.83
CA LEU A 275 -16.24 13.43 -26.03
C LEU A 275 -17.27 12.40 -25.53
N LEU A 276 -16.95 11.12 -25.69
CA LEU A 276 -17.60 10.05 -24.93
C LEU A 276 -16.66 9.61 -23.82
N HIS A 277 -17.13 9.64 -22.58
CA HIS A 277 -16.42 9.16 -21.40
C HIS A 277 -17.16 7.95 -20.82
N TYR A 278 -16.42 7.01 -20.25
CA TYR A 278 -16.97 6.02 -19.35
C TYR A 278 -15.95 5.69 -18.25
N HIS A 279 -16.43 5.13 -17.14
CA HIS A 279 -15.57 4.71 -16.06
C HIS A 279 -16.15 3.48 -15.38
N ILE A 280 -15.40 2.37 -15.41
CA ILE A 280 -15.80 1.07 -14.87
C ILE A 280 -15.39 0.84 -13.40
N GLY A 281 -14.65 1.78 -12.81
CA GLY A 281 -14.12 1.70 -11.45
C GLY A 281 -12.60 1.83 -11.38
N SER A 282 -12.07 1.88 -10.16
CA SER A 282 -10.62 1.82 -9.89
C SER A 282 -10.17 0.36 -9.73
N GLN A 283 -8.88 0.09 -9.99
CA GLN A 283 -8.27 -1.22 -9.74
C GLN A 283 -9.03 -2.39 -10.39
N ILE A 284 -9.13 -2.40 -11.74
CA ILE A 284 -9.78 -3.50 -12.47
C ILE A 284 -8.77 -4.65 -12.62
N PRO A 285 -8.99 -5.82 -12.02
CA PRO A 285 -7.99 -6.88 -12.00
C PRO A 285 -8.02 -7.74 -13.28
N ASP A 286 -9.16 -7.80 -13.98
CA ASP A 286 -9.34 -8.63 -15.16
C ASP A 286 -9.42 -7.80 -16.46
N ILE A 287 -8.55 -8.11 -17.42
CA ILE A 287 -8.53 -7.49 -18.74
C ILE A 287 -9.80 -7.73 -19.56
N THR A 288 -10.51 -8.84 -19.33
CA THR A 288 -11.75 -9.15 -20.07
C THR A 288 -12.83 -8.09 -19.83
N VAL A 289 -12.96 -7.61 -18.60
CA VAL A 289 -13.89 -6.54 -18.22
C VAL A 289 -13.58 -5.23 -18.96
N ILE A 290 -12.29 -4.92 -19.13
CA ILE A 290 -11.85 -3.73 -19.88
C ILE A 290 -12.23 -3.87 -21.36
N LYS A 291 -12.05 -5.07 -21.95
CA LYS A 291 -12.44 -5.36 -23.34
C LYS A 291 -13.92 -5.17 -23.58
N ASP A 292 -14.75 -5.80 -22.75
CA ASP A 292 -16.21 -5.71 -22.87
C ASP A 292 -16.68 -4.25 -22.78
N ALA A 293 -16.09 -3.48 -21.86
CA ALA A 293 -16.41 -2.07 -21.68
C ALA A 293 -16.03 -1.21 -22.89
N ILE A 294 -14.83 -1.39 -23.47
CA ILE A 294 -14.42 -0.62 -24.65
C ILE A 294 -15.23 -1.04 -25.90
N THR A 295 -15.62 -2.30 -26.03
CA THR A 295 -16.51 -2.75 -27.11
C THR A 295 -17.85 -2.02 -27.05
N GLU A 296 -18.49 -1.99 -25.88
CA GLU A 296 -19.77 -1.31 -25.67
C GLU A 296 -19.64 0.21 -25.93
N ALA A 297 -18.63 0.85 -25.32
CA ALA A 297 -18.38 2.29 -25.49
C ALA A 297 -18.07 2.67 -26.95
N SER A 298 -17.32 1.84 -27.67
CA SER A 298 -17.00 2.09 -29.09
C SER A 298 -18.27 2.09 -29.96
N ARG A 299 -19.25 1.25 -29.65
CA ARG A 299 -20.54 1.24 -30.35
C ARG A 299 -21.37 2.48 -30.03
N ILE A 300 -21.42 2.90 -28.76
CA ILE A 300 -22.08 4.16 -28.36
C ILE A 300 -21.44 5.36 -29.09
N TYR A 301 -20.12 5.40 -29.17
CA TYR A 301 -19.38 6.47 -29.88
C TYR A 301 -19.78 6.56 -31.36
N VAL A 302 -19.88 5.41 -32.05
CA VAL A 302 -20.31 5.35 -33.45
C VAL A 302 -21.73 5.89 -33.61
N GLU A 303 -22.66 5.48 -32.74
CA GLU A 303 -24.06 5.91 -32.82
C GLU A 303 -24.20 7.42 -32.55
N LEU A 304 -23.47 7.97 -31.57
CA LEU A 304 -23.45 9.43 -31.33
C LEU A 304 -22.97 10.21 -32.56
N SER A 305 -21.94 9.72 -33.24
CA SER A 305 -21.46 10.33 -34.48
C SER A 305 -22.50 10.25 -35.61
N ARG A 306 -23.24 9.12 -35.73
CA ARG A 306 -24.34 8.96 -36.70
C ARG A 306 -25.52 9.88 -36.41
N LEU A 307 -25.78 10.20 -35.14
CA LEU A 307 -26.81 11.15 -34.71
C LEU A 307 -26.43 12.62 -34.98
N GLY A 308 -25.23 12.87 -35.52
CA GLY A 308 -24.76 14.18 -35.96
C GLY A 308 -23.89 14.92 -34.95
N ALA A 309 -23.52 14.29 -33.82
CA ALA A 309 -22.55 14.88 -32.90
C ALA A 309 -21.15 14.95 -33.56
N LYS A 310 -20.41 16.03 -33.30
CA LYS A 310 -19.09 16.25 -33.87
C LYS A 310 -18.10 15.15 -33.45
N MET A 311 -18.20 14.72 -32.19
CA MET A 311 -17.32 13.73 -31.57
C MET A 311 -15.82 14.06 -31.79
N GLY A 312 -14.92 13.12 -31.49
CA GLY A 312 -13.47 13.31 -31.68
C GLY A 312 -12.61 12.85 -30.52
N TYR A 313 -13.20 12.64 -29.34
CA TYR A 313 -12.52 12.09 -28.16
C TYR A 313 -13.28 10.87 -27.62
N LEU A 314 -12.54 9.83 -27.26
CA LEU A 314 -13.05 8.71 -26.49
C LEU A 314 -12.15 8.53 -25.27
N ASP A 315 -12.75 8.67 -24.11
CA ASP A 315 -12.10 8.59 -22.82
C ASP A 315 -12.54 7.31 -22.11
N VAL A 316 -11.58 6.44 -21.84
CA VAL A 316 -11.79 5.16 -21.18
C VAL A 316 -11.80 5.27 -19.65
N GLY A 317 -11.58 6.48 -19.12
CA GLY A 317 -11.49 6.75 -17.70
C GLY A 317 -10.31 6.03 -17.04
N GLY A 318 -10.42 5.84 -15.73
CA GLY A 318 -9.46 5.05 -14.95
C GLY A 318 -9.65 3.53 -15.08
N GLY A 319 -9.08 2.79 -14.13
CA GLY A 319 -9.28 1.34 -14.01
C GLY A 319 -8.06 0.49 -14.31
N LEU A 320 -7.04 1.05 -14.99
CA LEU A 320 -5.72 0.42 -15.11
C LEU A 320 -5.18 0.08 -13.70
N GLY A 321 -5.12 -1.21 -13.39
CA GLY A 321 -4.76 -1.70 -12.06
C GLY A 321 -3.27 -1.58 -11.74
N VAL A 322 -2.94 -1.78 -10.47
CA VAL A 322 -1.59 -1.97 -9.96
C VAL A 322 -1.49 -3.37 -9.35
N ASP A 323 -0.36 -4.04 -9.55
CA ASP A 323 -0.12 -5.36 -8.99
C ASP A 323 0.50 -5.22 -7.59
N TYR A 324 -0.33 -5.17 -6.54
CA TYR A 324 0.15 -4.94 -5.17
C TYR A 324 0.74 -6.21 -4.55
N ASP A 325 0.20 -7.39 -4.85
CA ASP A 325 0.72 -8.66 -4.31
C ASP A 325 1.80 -9.30 -5.20
N GLY A 326 1.92 -8.89 -6.47
CA GLY A 326 2.88 -9.43 -7.43
C GLY A 326 2.46 -10.77 -8.06
N SER A 327 1.22 -11.24 -7.83
CA SER A 327 0.68 -12.53 -8.32
C SER A 327 0.38 -12.52 -9.82
N LYS A 328 0.15 -11.36 -10.42
CA LYS A 328 -0.28 -11.21 -11.83
C LYS A 328 -1.57 -12.00 -12.12
N THR A 329 -2.49 -12.05 -11.15
CA THR A 329 -3.76 -12.76 -11.26
C THR A 329 -4.94 -11.79 -11.34
N ASN A 330 -6.16 -12.30 -11.49
CA ASN A 330 -7.37 -11.49 -11.39
C ASN A 330 -7.86 -11.27 -9.95
N PHE A 331 -6.99 -11.51 -8.94
CA PHE A 331 -7.26 -11.20 -7.54
C PHE A 331 -7.41 -9.68 -7.33
N TYR A 332 -8.18 -9.27 -6.32
CA TYR A 332 -8.56 -7.85 -6.15
C TYR A 332 -7.36 -6.93 -5.89
N ALA A 333 -6.29 -7.44 -5.26
CA ALA A 333 -5.04 -6.73 -5.02
C ALA A 333 -4.03 -6.83 -6.19
N SER A 334 -4.40 -7.51 -7.29
CA SER A 334 -3.52 -7.76 -8.44
C SER A 334 -4.19 -7.40 -9.77
N LYS A 335 -3.57 -7.81 -10.88
CA LYS A 335 -4.11 -7.75 -12.24
C LYS A 335 -3.52 -8.81 -13.17
N ASN A 336 -4.33 -9.39 -14.05
CA ASN A 336 -3.91 -10.42 -15.00
C ASN A 336 -3.32 -9.86 -16.33
N TYR A 337 -2.96 -8.58 -16.36
CA TYR A 337 -2.49 -7.89 -17.56
C TYR A 337 -1.42 -6.84 -17.26
N ASN A 338 -0.64 -6.48 -18.28
CA ASN A 338 0.32 -5.37 -18.21
C ASN A 338 -0.19 -4.14 -18.99
N ILE A 339 0.53 -3.02 -18.87
CA ILE A 339 0.20 -1.75 -19.52
C ILE A 339 0.14 -1.91 -21.05
N GLN A 340 0.99 -2.75 -21.64
CA GLN A 340 1.00 -2.98 -23.08
C GLN A 340 -0.22 -3.79 -23.55
N ASN A 341 -0.67 -4.79 -22.79
CA ASN A 341 -1.90 -5.53 -23.10
C ASN A 341 -3.11 -4.60 -23.03
N TYR A 342 -3.23 -3.81 -21.96
CA TYR A 342 -4.26 -2.78 -21.80
C TYR A 342 -4.34 -1.83 -23.01
N ALA A 343 -3.19 -1.27 -23.41
CA ALA A 343 -3.13 -0.36 -24.55
C ALA A 343 -3.48 -1.05 -25.88
N ASN A 344 -3.02 -2.29 -26.09
CA ASN A 344 -3.32 -3.06 -27.30
C ASN A 344 -4.81 -3.32 -27.44
N ASP A 345 -5.45 -3.78 -26.36
CA ASP A 345 -6.85 -4.18 -26.37
C ASP A 345 -7.78 -2.98 -26.62
N ILE A 346 -7.52 -1.83 -25.99
CA ILE A 346 -8.29 -0.59 -26.23
C ILE A 346 -8.13 -0.12 -27.67
N VAL A 347 -6.90 -0.05 -28.18
CA VAL A 347 -6.62 0.46 -29.53
C VAL A 347 -7.20 -0.46 -30.60
N ALA A 348 -7.04 -1.78 -30.43
CA ALA A 348 -7.53 -2.76 -31.40
C ALA A 348 -9.05 -2.71 -31.53
N GLU A 349 -9.78 -2.77 -30.40
CA GLU A 349 -11.23 -2.82 -30.40
C GLU A 349 -11.84 -1.56 -31.04
N LEU A 350 -11.36 -0.38 -30.61
CA LEU A 350 -11.87 0.87 -31.15
C LEU A 350 -11.55 1.04 -32.63
N LYS A 351 -10.36 0.60 -33.08
CA LYS A 351 -9.99 0.63 -34.49
C LYS A 351 -10.98 -0.16 -35.34
N ASP A 352 -11.29 -1.39 -34.94
CA ASP A 352 -12.11 -2.30 -35.73
C ASP A 352 -13.53 -1.74 -35.86
N VAL A 353 -14.11 -1.26 -34.75
CA VAL A 353 -15.44 -0.63 -34.73
C VAL A 353 -15.49 0.66 -35.57
N CYS A 354 -14.50 1.55 -35.46
CA CYS A 354 -14.46 2.78 -36.28
C CYS A 354 -14.26 2.47 -37.78
N THR A 355 -13.45 1.46 -38.11
CA THR A 355 -13.18 1.07 -39.50
C THR A 355 -14.44 0.50 -40.15
N GLU A 356 -15.15 -0.38 -39.45
CA GLU A 356 -16.45 -0.92 -39.88
C GLU A 356 -17.46 0.21 -40.15
N ALA A 357 -17.54 1.18 -39.24
CA ALA A 357 -18.44 2.32 -39.35
C ALA A 357 -17.99 3.41 -40.35
N ARG A 358 -16.77 3.29 -40.92
CA ARG A 358 -16.12 4.30 -41.78
C ARG A 358 -16.03 5.67 -41.11
N LEU A 359 -15.79 5.71 -39.81
CA LEU A 359 -15.61 6.93 -39.03
C LEU A 359 -14.14 7.25 -38.84
N LYS A 360 -13.86 8.55 -38.65
CA LYS A 360 -12.53 9.00 -38.21
C LYS A 360 -12.30 8.50 -36.78
N MET A 361 -11.18 7.84 -36.56
CA MET A 361 -10.74 7.38 -35.24
C MET A 361 -10.55 8.58 -34.29
N PRO A 362 -11.11 8.55 -33.07
CA PRO A 362 -10.96 9.64 -32.11
C PRO A 362 -9.55 9.75 -31.53
N THR A 363 -9.31 10.80 -30.77
CA THR A 363 -8.23 10.85 -29.79
C THR A 363 -8.62 9.97 -28.59
N LEU A 364 -7.76 9.02 -28.26
CA LEU A 364 -7.90 8.16 -27.10
C LEU A 364 -7.39 8.86 -25.84
N ILE A 365 -8.18 8.80 -24.78
CA ILE A 365 -7.84 9.35 -23.46
C ILE A 365 -7.96 8.24 -22.43
N SER A 366 -7.06 8.23 -21.44
CA SER A 366 -7.20 7.39 -20.25
C SER A 366 -6.82 8.17 -18.98
N GLU A 367 -7.58 7.99 -17.91
CA GLU A 367 -7.41 8.65 -16.62
C GLU A 367 -6.71 7.71 -15.60
N SER A 368 -5.55 7.18 -15.97
CA SER A 368 -4.86 6.10 -15.22
C SER A 368 -4.09 6.58 -13.98
N GLY A 369 -4.75 7.31 -13.07
CA GLY A 369 -4.12 7.96 -11.91
C GLY A 369 -3.40 7.00 -10.96
N ARG A 370 -4.08 5.96 -10.46
CA ARG A 370 -3.48 4.94 -9.57
C ARG A 370 -2.25 4.28 -10.19
N ALA A 371 -2.32 3.94 -11.48
CA ALA A 371 -1.21 3.31 -12.20
C ALA A 371 0.01 4.23 -12.36
N ILE A 372 -0.18 5.54 -12.33
CA ILE A 372 0.91 6.52 -12.41
C ILE A 372 1.48 6.80 -11.02
N ALA A 373 0.61 7.02 -10.03
CA ALA A 373 1.01 7.52 -8.72
C ALA A 373 1.41 6.43 -7.71
N ALA A 374 0.99 5.17 -7.84
CA ALA A 374 1.19 4.19 -6.76
C ALA A 374 2.68 3.98 -6.38
N HIS A 375 3.58 3.81 -7.36
CA HIS A 375 4.96 3.37 -7.10
C HIS A 375 5.90 4.50 -6.66
N GLN A 376 5.47 5.76 -6.79
CA GLN A 376 6.36 6.90 -6.59
C GLN A 376 6.73 7.14 -5.13
N SER A 377 5.99 6.59 -4.16
CA SER A 377 6.26 6.83 -2.74
C SER A 377 6.47 5.56 -1.94
N VAL A 378 7.34 5.66 -0.93
CA VAL A 378 7.57 4.64 0.09
C VAL A 378 7.45 5.30 1.46
N LEU A 379 6.61 4.74 2.32
CA LEU A 379 6.49 5.18 3.71
C LEU A 379 7.42 4.35 4.59
N ILE A 380 8.31 5.02 5.32
CA ILE A 380 9.27 4.40 6.22
C ILE A 380 8.90 4.68 7.67
N PHE A 381 8.90 3.65 8.49
CA PHE A 381 8.63 3.74 9.93
C PHE A 381 9.49 2.75 10.71
N ASP A 382 9.73 3.04 12.00
CA ASP A 382 10.47 2.18 12.91
C ASP A 382 9.55 1.32 13.78
N VAL A 383 10.07 0.16 14.21
CA VAL A 383 9.46 -0.68 15.24
C VAL A 383 9.97 -0.24 16.60
N LEU A 384 9.07 0.20 17.47
CA LEU A 384 9.38 0.71 18.81
C LEU A 384 9.55 -0.40 19.85
N GLY A 385 8.92 -1.55 19.60
CA GLY A 385 9.02 -2.72 20.48
C GLY A 385 8.16 -3.87 19.97
N SER A 386 8.26 -5.01 20.66
CA SER A 386 7.46 -6.19 20.39
C SER A 386 6.81 -6.72 21.67
N SER A 387 5.64 -7.32 21.52
CA SER A 387 4.99 -8.16 22.52
C SER A 387 4.94 -9.59 21.98
N GLU A 388 5.63 -10.49 22.64
CA GLU A 388 5.69 -11.90 22.27
C GLU A 388 4.85 -12.73 23.24
N VAL A 389 4.33 -13.87 22.79
CA VAL A 389 3.71 -14.84 23.70
C VAL A 389 4.79 -15.37 24.66
N PRO A 390 4.69 -15.13 25.99
CA PRO A 390 5.78 -15.42 26.90
C PRO A 390 6.21 -16.89 26.88
N ALA A 391 7.44 -17.16 26.46
CA ALA A 391 8.07 -18.48 26.56
C ALA A 391 8.69 -18.67 27.97
N LEU A 392 7.88 -18.48 29.02
CA LEU A 392 8.35 -18.64 30.39
C LEU A 392 8.58 -20.12 30.72
N ALA A 393 9.67 -20.41 31.44
CA ALA A 393 9.91 -21.76 31.95
C ALA A 393 8.74 -22.22 32.82
N ILE A 394 8.18 -23.39 32.49
CA ILE A 394 7.08 -23.97 33.26
C ILE A 394 7.63 -24.53 34.57
N GLU A 395 7.25 -23.92 35.69
CA GLU A 395 7.59 -24.43 37.03
C GLU A 395 6.94 -25.81 37.27
N PRO A 396 7.55 -26.70 38.05
CA PRO A 396 6.95 -28.00 38.40
C PRO A 396 5.69 -27.84 39.25
N LEU A 397 4.86 -28.88 39.29
CA LEU A 397 3.63 -28.90 40.10
C LEU A 397 3.91 -28.69 41.59
N GLN A 398 3.00 -27.99 42.27
CA GLN A 398 3.02 -27.84 43.73
C GLN A 398 1.98 -28.76 44.40
N GLU A 399 2.21 -29.17 45.65
CA GLU A 399 1.40 -30.19 46.35
C GLU A 399 -0.08 -29.82 46.50
N GLU A 400 -0.42 -28.51 46.53
CA GLU A 400 -1.78 -27.98 46.74
C GLU A 400 -2.39 -27.29 45.50
N GLU A 401 -1.99 -27.64 44.27
CA GLU A 401 -2.62 -27.04 43.08
C GLU A 401 -4.01 -27.65 42.76
N PRO A 402 -5.00 -26.84 42.32
CA PRO A 402 -6.30 -27.31 41.84
C PRO A 402 -6.19 -28.37 40.74
N LEU A 403 -7.16 -29.29 40.70
CA LEU A 403 -7.20 -30.39 39.71
C LEU A 403 -7.08 -29.88 38.26
N LEU A 404 -7.69 -28.73 37.94
CA LEU A 404 -7.59 -28.13 36.62
C LEU A 404 -6.15 -27.84 36.21
N ILE A 405 -5.33 -27.29 37.13
CA ILE A 405 -3.93 -26.94 36.86
C ILE A 405 -3.10 -28.21 36.69
N ARG A 406 -3.36 -29.24 37.51
CA ARG A 406 -2.71 -30.55 37.39
C ARG A 406 -2.99 -31.18 36.03
N ASN A 407 -4.26 -31.22 35.62
CA ASN A 407 -4.64 -31.75 34.31
C ASN A 407 -3.96 -30.99 33.17
N LEU A 408 -3.89 -29.65 33.24
CA LEU A 408 -3.21 -28.82 32.24
C LEU A 408 -1.71 -29.11 32.17
N TYR A 409 -1.07 -29.33 33.32
CA TYR A 409 0.34 -29.72 33.40
C TYR A 409 0.59 -31.13 32.85
N ASP A 410 -0.28 -32.09 33.15
CA ASP A 410 -0.21 -33.45 32.62
C ASP A 410 -0.38 -33.43 31.08
N THR A 411 -1.34 -32.64 30.56
CA THR A 411 -1.49 -32.39 29.13
C THR A 411 -0.18 -31.85 28.54
N TYR A 412 0.41 -30.81 29.12
CA TYR A 412 1.68 -30.24 28.69
C TYR A 412 2.82 -31.27 28.62
N GLN A 413 2.94 -32.16 29.61
CA GLN A 413 4.00 -33.19 29.60
C GLN A 413 3.78 -34.29 28.55
N SER A 414 2.53 -34.51 28.15
CA SER A 414 2.15 -35.61 27.27
C SER A 414 2.23 -35.29 25.77
N ILE A 415 2.43 -34.03 25.39
CA ILE A 415 2.42 -33.56 23.98
C ILE A 415 3.51 -34.27 23.17
N ASN A 416 3.12 -34.84 22.04
CA ASN A 416 3.98 -35.46 21.04
C ASN A 416 3.36 -35.37 19.63
N ASP A 417 4.09 -35.84 18.61
CA ASP A 417 3.67 -35.75 17.20
C ASP A 417 2.37 -36.54 16.90
N ASP A 418 1.96 -37.51 17.73
CA ASP A 418 0.75 -38.32 17.51
C ASP A 418 -0.50 -37.75 18.19
N ASN A 419 -0.36 -36.99 19.28
CA ASN A 419 -1.49 -36.53 20.10
C ASN A 419 -1.66 -35.00 20.19
N TYR A 420 -0.82 -34.22 19.48
CA TYR A 420 -0.81 -32.75 19.58
C TYR A 420 -2.19 -32.09 19.37
N GLN A 421 -3.04 -32.64 18.50
CA GLN A 421 -4.40 -32.12 18.25
C GLN A 421 -5.30 -32.29 19.49
N GLU A 422 -5.33 -33.48 20.07
CA GLU A 422 -6.09 -33.76 21.29
C GLU A 422 -5.58 -32.89 22.44
N CYS A 423 -4.26 -32.80 22.63
CA CYS A 423 -3.65 -31.96 23.65
C CYS A 423 -3.98 -30.48 23.47
N TYR A 424 -4.08 -29.97 22.23
CA TYR A 424 -4.49 -28.60 21.96
C TYR A 424 -5.95 -28.34 22.37
N HIS A 425 -6.86 -29.25 22.02
CA HIS A 425 -8.28 -29.15 22.39
C HIS A 425 -8.46 -29.19 23.91
N ASP A 426 -7.76 -30.10 24.58
CA ASP A 426 -7.77 -30.20 26.05
C ASP A 426 -7.22 -28.94 26.70
N ALA A 427 -6.06 -28.43 26.24
CA ALA A 427 -5.47 -27.21 26.77
C ALA A 427 -6.41 -26.00 26.60
N THR A 428 -7.06 -25.88 25.43
CA THR A 428 -8.03 -24.82 25.14
C THR A 428 -9.24 -24.92 26.07
N GLN A 429 -9.81 -26.11 26.23
CA GLN A 429 -10.93 -26.34 27.14
C GLN A 429 -10.56 -26.05 28.59
N PHE A 430 -9.36 -26.44 29.04
CA PHE A 430 -8.90 -26.13 30.39
C PHE A 430 -8.69 -24.64 30.62
N LYS A 431 -8.19 -23.89 29.62
CA LYS A 431 -8.09 -22.42 29.69
C LYS A 431 -9.48 -21.78 29.86
N GLU A 432 -10.47 -22.19 29.06
CA GLU A 432 -11.84 -21.66 29.15
C GLU A 432 -12.50 -21.97 30.50
N ARG A 433 -12.28 -23.19 31.01
CA ARG A 433 -12.73 -23.57 32.36
C ARG A 433 -12.03 -22.75 33.44
N ALA A 434 -10.73 -22.48 33.31
CA ALA A 434 -10.00 -21.63 34.25
C ALA A 434 -10.58 -20.20 34.28
N ILE A 435 -10.87 -19.62 33.11
CA ILE A 435 -11.51 -18.30 33.00
C ILE A 435 -12.89 -18.32 33.68
N SER A 436 -13.67 -19.37 33.45
CA SER A 436 -15.01 -19.52 34.03
C SER A 436 -14.97 -19.63 35.55
N LEU A 437 -14.07 -20.45 36.10
CA LEU A 437 -13.90 -20.61 37.55
C LEU A 437 -13.34 -19.34 38.21
N PHE A 438 -12.44 -18.62 37.55
CA PHE A 438 -11.97 -17.31 38.01
C PHE A 438 -13.11 -16.30 38.08
N ASN A 439 -13.94 -16.20 37.04
CA ASN A 439 -15.08 -15.29 37.00
C ASN A 439 -16.14 -15.59 38.07
N LEU A 440 -16.25 -16.86 38.47
CA LEU A 440 -17.12 -17.32 39.56
C LEU A 440 -16.47 -17.22 40.95
N GLY A 441 -15.21 -16.77 41.05
CA GLY A 441 -14.48 -16.59 42.32
C GLY A 441 -13.87 -17.87 42.90
N TYR A 442 -13.83 -18.98 42.14
CA TYR A 442 -13.24 -20.25 42.57
C TYR A 442 -11.74 -20.36 42.32
N LEU A 443 -11.17 -19.49 41.49
CA LEU A 443 -9.71 -19.41 41.26
C LEU A 443 -9.20 -18.01 41.62
N SER A 444 -8.02 -17.98 42.23
CA SER A 444 -7.25 -16.76 42.45
C SER A 444 -6.57 -16.28 41.17
N LEU A 445 -6.11 -15.02 41.18
CA LEU A 445 -5.33 -14.45 40.07
C LEU A 445 -4.03 -15.25 39.80
N LYS A 446 -3.39 -15.78 40.85
CA LYS A 446 -2.17 -16.60 40.70
C LYS A 446 -2.46 -17.92 40.00
N GLU A 447 -3.56 -18.58 40.36
CA GLU A 447 -3.98 -19.84 39.73
C GLU A 447 -4.43 -19.65 38.29
N ARG A 448 -5.15 -18.55 37.99
CA ARG A 448 -5.47 -18.19 36.61
C ARG A 448 -4.21 -17.91 35.79
N ALA A 449 -3.28 -17.13 36.31
CA ALA A 449 -2.00 -16.86 35.64
C ALA A 449 -1.20 -18.16 35.40
N ARG A 450 -1.23 -19.09 36.34
CA ARG A 450 -0.61 -20.42 36.21
C ARG A 450 -1.25 -21.24 35.09
N ALA A 451 -2.59 -21.29 35.03
CA ALA A 451 -3.32 -21.98 33.97
C ALA A 451 -3.04 -21.36 32.58
N GLU A 452 -3.04 -20.03 32.47
CA GLU A 452 -2.72 -19.34 31.22
C GLU A 452 -1.25 -19.59 30.79
N ARG A 453 -0.29 -19.59 31.72
CA ARG A 453 1.11 -19.94 31.42
C ARG A 453 1.26 -21.37 30.88
N LEU A 454 0.57 -22.34 31.50
CA LEU A 454 0.61 -23.72 31.04
C LEU A 454 -0.02 -23.87 29.65
N TYR A 455 -1.15 -23.20 29.40
CA TYR A 455 -1.78 -23.16 28.08
C TYR A 455 -0.81 -22.64 27.01
N TRP A 456 -0.16 -21.50 27.26
CA TRP A 456 0.82 -20.94 26.34
C TRP A 456 2.04 -21.85 26.15
N GLY A 457 2.47 -22.55 27.20
CA GLY A 457 3.52 -23.56 27.11
C GLY A 457 3.12 -24.76 26.22
N CYS A 458 1.87 -25.22 26.30
CA CYS A 458 1.35 -26.23 25.37
C CYS A 458 1.40 -25.71 23.93
N CYS A 459 0.92 -24.49 23.67
CA CYS A 459 0.97 -23.88 22.33
C CYS A 459 2.40 -23.78 21.78
N HIS A 460 3.37 -23.41 22.62
CA HIS A 460 4.80 -23.36 22.26
C HIS A 460 5.39 -24.74 21.87
N GLN A 461 4.94 -25.84 22.48
CA GLN A 461 5.36 -27.19 22.10
C GLN A 461 4.65 -27.71 20.84
N ILE A 462 3.38 -27.31 20.65
CA ILE A 462 2.55 -27.77 19.53
C ILE A 462 2.92 -27.02 18.24
N LEU A 463 3.24 -25.73 18.30
CA LEU A 463 3.50 -24.90 17.12
C LEU A 463 4.63 -25.46 16.21
N PRO A 464 5.81 -25.90 16.72
CA PRO A 464 6.82 -26.55 15.90
C PRO A 464 6.37 -27.86 15.25
N ILE A 465 5.48 -28.62 15.91
CA ILE A 465 4.91 -29.85 15.36
C ILE A 465 4.02 -29.49 14.16
N VAL A 466 3.11 -28.53 14.35
CA VAL A 466 2.19 -28.06 13.31
C VAL A 466 2.94 -27.55 12.08
N ARG A 467 4.01 -26.77 12.27
CA ARG A 467 4.84 -26.25 11.16
C ARG A 467 5.55 -27.32 10.33
N ARG A 468 5.74 -28.54 10.86
CA ARG A 468 6.35 -29.67 10.14
C ARG A 468 5.34 -30.52 9.39
N GLN A 469 4.05 -30.33 9.61
CA GLN A 469 3.02 -31.10 8.93
C GLN A 469 2.78 -30.58 7.52
N GLU A 470 2.56 -31.50 6.57
CA GLU A 470 2.16 -31.13 5.20
C GLU A 470 0.73 -30.56 5.14
N TYR A 471 -0.12 -30.95 6.10
CA TYR A 471 -1.50 -30.49 6.25
C TYR A 471 -1.74 -30.06 7.69
N VAL A 472 -2.16 -28.80 7.86
CA VAL A 472 -2.58 -28.24 9.15
C VAL A 472 -4.09 -28.44 9.28
N PRO A 473 -4.59 -29.12 10.33
CA PRO A 473 -6.02 -29.21 10.60
C PRO A 473 -6.66 -27.84 10.82
N ASP A 474 -7.91 -27.66 10.37
CA ASP A 474 -8.67 -26.41 10.46
C ASP A 474 -8.71 -25.85 11.90
N ASP A 475 -8.85 -26.71 12.91
CA ASP A 475 -8.90 -26.31 14.34
C ASP A 475 -7.58 -25.69 14.86
N LEU A 476 -6.47 -25.88 14.13
CA LEU A 476 -5.13 -25.39 14.46
C LEU A 476 -4.67 -24.25 13.53
N GLU A 477 -5.48 -23.86 12.54
CA GLU A 477 -5.13 -22.81 11.57
C GLU A 477 -4.86 -21.47 12.27
N ASP A 478 -5.66 -21.13 13.28
CA ASP A 478 -5.51 -19.91 14.06
C ASP A 478 -4.34 -19.96 15.07
N LEU A 479 -3.75 -21.13 15.34
CA LEU A 479 -2.69 -21.25 16.35
C LEU A 479 -1.51 -20.35 16.01
N GLU A 480 -1.11 -20.28 14.74
CA GLU A 480 0.02 -19.44 14.33
C GLU A 480 -0.29 -17.95 14.48
N LYS A 481 -1.54 -17.54 14.23
CA LYS A 481 -2.00 -16.17 14.44
C LYS A 481 -2.06 -15.80 15.92
N ILE A 482 -2.53 -16.71 16.76
CA ILE A 482 -2.60 -16.54 18.22
C ILE A 482 -1.19 -16.47 18.84
N MET A 483 -0.24 -17.22 18.28
CA MET A 483 1.16 -17.23 18.69
C MET A 483 2.02 -16.15 18.03
N ALA A 484 1.45 -15.38 17.08
CA ALA A 484 2.16 -14.32 16.40
C ALA A 484 2.52 -13.20 17.38
N SER A 485 3.71 -12.65 17.21
CA SER A 485 4.14 -11.48 17.97
C SER A 485 3.41 -10.23 17.50
N ILE A 486 3.28 -9.24 18.37
CA ILE A 486 2.77 -7.92 18.01
C ILE A 486 3.94 -6.97 17.94
N TYR A 487 4.21 -6.39 16.78
CA TYR A 487 5.25 -5.37 16.61
C TYR A 487 4.59 -3.99 16.63
N TYR A 488 4.95 -3.16 17.60
CA TYR A 488 4.45 -1.80 17.73
C TYR A 488 5.24 -0.88 16.81
N VAL A 489 4.58 -0.34 15.78
CA VAL A 489 5.19 0.49 14.75
C VAL A 489 4.89 1.97 14.99
N ASN A 490 5.86 2.83 14.74
CA ASN A 490 5.73 4.28 14.83
C ASN A 490 4.96 4.84 13.62
N LEU A 491 3.66 4.57 13.60
CA LEU A 491 2.77 4.84 12.48
C LEU A 491 1.35 5.11 13.00
N SER A 492 0.53 5.79 12.20
CA SER A 492 -0.92 5.79 12.30
C SER A 492 -1.49 5.23 11.00
N VAL A 493 -2.19 4.09 11.08
CA VAL A 493 -2.83 3.40 9.93
C VAL A 493 -3.92 4.28 9.36
N PHE A 494 -4.70 4.94 10.21
CA PHE A 494 -5.76 5.88 9.81
C PHE A 494 -5.25 7.08 9.02
N GLN A 495 -4.01 7.51 9.31
CA GLN A 495 -3.39 8.62 8.62
C GLN A 495 -2.68 8.20 7.33
N SER A 496 -1.93 7.09 7.36
CA SER A 496 -0.98 6.76 6.29
C SER A 496 -1.37 5.55 5.43
N ALA A 497 -2.31 4.73 5.89
CA ALA A 497 -2.83 3.57 5.17
C ALA A 497 -4.37 3.43 5.29
N PRO A 498 -5.14 4.50 5.05
CA PRO A 498 -6.59 4.49 5.25
C PRO A 498 -7.32 3.45 4.39
N ASP A 499 -6.84 3.13 3.19
CA ASP A 499 -7.46 2.07 2.36
C ASP A 499 -7.28 0.68 2.98
N SER A 500 -6.21 0.44 3.76
CA SER A 500 -6.02 -0.82 4.48
C SER A 500 -7.12 -1.01 5.52
N TRP A 501 -7.48 0.05 6.23
CA TRP A 501 -8.56 0.03 7.22
C TRP A 501 -9.95 0.02 6.60
N ALA A 502 -10.20 0.88 5.61
CA ALA A 502 -11.56 1.12 5.11
C ALA A 502 -12.07 0.05 4.14
N ILE A 503 -11.17 -0.57 3.37
CA ILE A 503 -11.54 -1.47 2.27
C ILE A 503 -10.62 -2.70 2.16
N ASP A 504 -9.86 -3.06 3.20
CA ASP A 504 -8.92 -4.20 3.20
C ASP A 504 -7.94 -4.17 2.01
N GLN A 505 -7.42 -2.99 1.66
CA GLN A 505 -6.42 -2.88 0.60
C GLN A 505 -5.07 -3.42 1.10
N LEU A 506 -4.47 -4.31 0.32
CA LEU A 506 -3.14 -4.84 0.62
C LEU A 506 -2.05 -3.89 0.10
N PHE A 507 -1.02 -3.69 0.92
CA PHE A 507 0.23 -3.02 0.56
C PHE A 507 1.41 -3.97 0.82
N PRO A 508 2.43 -4.00 -0.05
CA PRO A 508 3.68 -4.64 0.30
C PRO A 508 4.29 -3.93 1.51
N ILE A 509 4.52 -4.68 2.59
CA ILE A 509 5.24 -4.22 3.77
C ILE A 509 6.36 -5.21 4.03
N MET A 510 7.58 -4.69 4.14
CA MET A 510 8.76 -5.52 4.42
C MET A 510 9.86 -4.71 5.12
N PRO A 511 10.84 -5.37 5.75
CA PRO A 511 12.05 -4.72 6.23
C PRO A 511 12.82 -4.07 5.07
N ILE A 512 13.45 -2.92 5.32
CA ILE A 512 14.31 -2.27 4.30
C ILE A 512 15.79 -2.66 4.43
N HIS A 513 16.14 -3.45 5.45
CA HIS A 513 17.49 -3.91 5.78
C HIS A 513 17.44 -5.30 6.44
N ARG A 514 18.61 -5.94 6.61
CA ARG A 514 18.79 -7.31 7.13
C ARG A 514 18.13 -8.39 6.28
N LEU A 515 17.96 -8.15 4.98
CA LEU A 515 17.32 -9.11 4.06
C LEU A 515 18.28 -10.24 3.61
N ASP A 516 19.51 -10.23 4.11
CA ASP A 516 20.49 -11.31 4.06
C ASP A 516 20.42 -12.24 5.28
N GLU A 517 19.53 -11.97 6.24
CA GLU A 517 19.26 -12.79 7.41
C GLU A 517 17.89 -13.48 7.31
N GLU A 518 17.73 -14.66 7.92
CA GLU A 518 16.42 -15.34 7.96
C GLU A 518 15.45 -14.61 8.91
N PRO A 519 14.23 -14.25 8.46
CA PRO A 519 13.20 -13.70 9.33
C PRO A 519 12.56 -14.81 10.20
N THR A 520 13.07 -14.93 11.43
CA THR A 520 12.65 -15.98 12.38
C THR A 520 11.34 -15.67 13.12
N GLN A 521 10.87 -14.42 13.09
CA GLN A 521 9.66 -13.98 13.79
C GLN A 521 8.46 -13.95 12.84
N ARG A 522 7.27 -14.22 13.40
CA ARG A 522 5.98 -14.04 12.75
C ARG A 522 5.20 -13.02 13.55
N ALA A 523 4.79 -11.92 12.90
CA ALA A 523 4.18 -10.83 13.61
C ALA A 523 3.00 -10.19 12.88
N THR A 524 2.10 -9.60 13.65
CA THR A 524 1.18 -8.56 13.18
C THR A 524 1.74 -7.19 13.54
N LEU A 525 1.34 -6.15 12.83
CA LEU A 525 1.78 -4.78 13.11
C LEU A 525 0.66 -4.04 13.84
N ALA A 526 0.95 -3.49 15.01
CA ALA A 526 0.05 -2.59 15.73
C ALA A 526 0.61 -1.18 15.66
N ASP A 527 -0.24 -0.22 15.34
CA ASP A 527 0.12 1.19 15.24
C ASP A 527 0.14 1.88 16.61
N LEU A 528 0.32 3.20 16.65
CA LEU A 528 0.38 3.97 17.90
C LEU A 528 -0.98 4.36 18.49
N THR A 529 -2.07 4.10 17.77
CA THR A 529 -3.39 4.54 18.17
C THR A 529 -3.94 3.68 19.31
N CYS A 530 -4.89 4.23 20.06
CA CYS A 530 -5.56 3.48 21.12
C CYS A 530 -6.69 2.59 20.57
N ASP A 531 -6.93 2.62 19.25
CA ASP A 531 -8.00 1.89 18.59
C ASP A 531 -7.54 0.48 18.21
N SER A 532 -8.38 -0.52 18.45
CA SER A 532 -8.08 -1.91 18.10
C SER A 532 -8.01 -2.15 16.59
N ASP A 533 -8.60 -1.26 15.79
CA ASP A 533 -8.52 -1.27 14.33
C ASP A 533 -7.20 -0.64 13.81
N GLY A 534 -6.42 -0.01 14.69
CA GLY A 534 -5.08 0.52 14.44
C GLY A 534 -4.03 -0.59 14.28
N LYS A 535 -4.26 -1.53 13.37
CA LYS A 535 -3.38 -2.67 13.11
C LYS A 535 -3.36 -3.03 11.64
N ILE A 536 -2.29 -3.72 11.23
CA ILE A 536 -2.16 -4.38 9.95
C ILE A 536 -1.96 -5.87 10.22
N ASP A 537 -2.98 -6.65 9.91
CA ASP A 537 -3.03 -8.12 10.08
C ASP A 537 -3.41 -8.84 8.78
N GLN A 538 -3.20 -8.17 7.64
CA GLN A 538 -3.35 -8.70 6.30
C GLN A 538 -2.15 -8.27 5.44
N PHE A 539 -1.47 -9.24 4.86
CA PHE A 539 -0.25 -9.07 4.09
C PHE A 539 -0.33 -9.83 2.77
N ILE A 540 0.53 -9.46 1.82
CA ILE A 540 0.56 -10.04 0.49
C ILE A 540 1.05 -11.50 0.51
N ASP A 541 0.45 -12.34 -0.32
CA ASP A 541 0.92 -13.71 -0.60
C ASP A 541 0.56 -14.15 -2.02
N LEU A 542 1.10 -15.31 -2.47
CA LEU A 542 0.89 -15.86 -3.81
C LEU A 542 -0.42 -16.63 -3.95
N ARG A 543 -0.89 -17.28 -2.87
CA ARG A 543 -2.09 -18.12 -2.93
C ARG A 543 -3.31 -17.42 -2.38
N ASP A 544 -3.15 -16.60 -1.34
CA ASP A 544 -4.22 -15.81 -0.74
C ASP A 544 -3.67 -14.58 0.02
N VAL A 545 -4.37 -14.13 1.06
CA VAL A 545 -3.92 -13.12 2.02
C VAL A 545 -3.26 -13.80 3.22
N LYS A 546 -2.04 -13.37 3.57
CA LYS A 546 -1.39 -13.80 4.83
C LYS A 546 -1.89 -12.97 5.99
N HIS A 547 -2.03 -13.58 7.17
CA HIS A 547 -2.43 -12.88 8.40
C HIS A 547 -1.27 -12.49 9.32
N ILE A 548 -0.05 -12.85 8.94
CA ILE A 548 1.18 -12.61 9.68
C ILE A 548 2.28 -12.23 8.70
N LEU A 549 3.21 -11.41 9.16
CA LEU A 549 4.38 -10.98 8.42
C LEU A 549 5.63 -11.61 9.03
N GLU A 550 6.47 -12.16 8.16
CA GLU A 550 7.77 -12.68 8.51
C GLU A 550 8.74 -11.51 8.78
N LEU A 551 9.33 -11.45 9.99
CA LEU A 551 10.22 -10.38 10.41
C LEU A 551 11.44 -10.92 11.17
N HIS A 552 12.47 -10.10 11.29
CA HIS A 552 13.63 -10.39 12.12
C HIS A 552 13.36 -10.09 13.60
N SER A 553 14.06 -10.78 14.48
CA SER A 553 14.07 -10.44 15.91
C SER A 553 14.70 -9.06 16.13
N LEU A 554 14.17 -8.34 17.11
CA LEU A 554 14.72 -7.05 17.53
C LEU A 554 16.02 -7.30 18.32
N GLN A 555 17.13 -6.72 17.85
CA GLN A 555 18.42 -6.86 18.52
C GLN A 555 18.57 -5.80 19.62
N PRO A 556 19.07 -6.13 20.82
CA PRO A 556 19.37 -5.14 21.85
C PRO A 556 20.52 -4.23 21.39
N GLU A 557 20.44 -2.92 21.67
CA GLU A 557 21.52 -1.99 21.30
C GLU A 557 22.84 -2.37 21.98
N THR A 558 23.84 -2.77 21.19
CA THR A 558 25.19 -3.07 21.67
C THR A 558 26.14 -1.87 21.58
N SER A 559 25.74 -0.76 20.96
CA SER A 559 26.64 0.34 20.60
C SER A 559 26.00 1.74 20.66
N SER A 560 25.86 2.31 21.86
CA SER A 560 25.80 3.76 22.03
C SER A 560 26.63 4.20 23.24
N PRO A 561 27.73 4.98 23.06
CA PRO A 561 28.61 5.38 24.17
C PRO A 561 28.01 6.50 25.05
N ILE A 562 26.78 6.95 24.80
CA ILE A 562 26.23 8.19 25.38
C ILE A 562 25.06 7.95 26.36
N LEU A 563 24.47 6.74 26.42
CA LEU A 563 23.34 6.48 27.33
C LEU A 563 23.79 5.89 28.68
N SER A 564 23.29 6.49 29.77
CA SER A 564 23.54 6.07 31.14
C SER A 564 23.03 4.64 31.38
N SER A 565 23.72 3.92 32.26
CA SER A 565 23.62 2.47 32.48
C SER A 565 22.24 1.93 32.90
N SER A 566 21.24 2.79 33.13
CA SER A 566 19.91 2.40 33.59
C SER A 566 18.85 2.35 32.48
N LEU A 567 19.14 2.88 31.27
CA LEU A 567 18.24 2.86 30.11
C LEU A 567 18.70 1.92 28.98
N LYS A 568 19.88 1.29 29.13
CA LYS A 568 20.45 0.38 28.13
C LYS A 568 19.65 -0.92 27.91
N SER A 569 18.68 -1.26 28.75
CA SER A 569 17.85 -2.46 28.56
C SER A 569 16.56 -2.21 27.77
N LEU A 570 16.35 -1.00 27.24
CA LEU A 570 15.10 -0.61 26.56
C LEU A 570 15.29 -0.15 25.11
N SER A 571 16.51 0.16 24.67
CA SER A 571 16.75 0.54 23.28
C SER A 571 17.19 -0.68 22.46
N ALA A 572 16.32 -1.11 21.54
CA ALA A 572 16.67 -2.05 20.48
C ALA A 572 17.32 -1.27 19.32
N GLN A 573 18.20 -1.93 18.57
CA GLN A 573 18.76 -1.35 17.35
C GLN A 573 17.62 -0.99 16.38
N SER A 574 17.69 0.19 15.76
CA SER A 574 16.58 0.68 14.93
C SER A 574 16.23 -0.32 13.82
N TYR A 575 14.99 -0.79 13.84
CA TYR A 575 14.45 -1.74 12.87
C TYR A 575 13.39 -1.04 12.02
N TYR A 576 13.66 -0.92 10.72
CA TYR A 576 12.86 -0.09 9.81
C TYR A 576 12.07 -0.96 8.85
N LEU A 577 10.79 -0.63 8.72
CA LEU A 577 9.88 -1.23 7.75
C LEU A 577 9.53 -0.19 6.69
N GLY A 578 9.30 -0.67 5.48
CA GLY A 578 8.80 0.13 4.36
C GLY A 578 7.42 -0.37 3.92
N MET A 579 6.47 0.54 3.79
CA MET A 579 5.20 0.30 3.08
C MET A 579 5.28 0.91 1.69
N PHE A 580 5.11 0.07 0.68
CA PHE A 580 5.28 0.41 -0.72
C PHE A 580 3.94 0.59 -1.42
N LEU A 581 3.97 1.19 -2.61
CA LEU A 581 2.80 1.36 -3.49
C LEU A 581 1.68 2.25 -2.91
N GLY A 582 1.97 3.03 -1.86
CA GLY A 582 1.03 3.92 -1.19
C GLY A 582 0.81 5.30 -1.85
N GLY A 583 1.41 5.56 -3.03
CA GLY A 583 1.41 6.92 -3.61
C GLY A 583 0.09 7.40 -4.22
N ALA A 584 -0.93 6.55 -4.23
CA ALA A 584 -2.28 6.87 -4.69
C ALA A 584 -3.29 6.73 -3.54
N TYR A 585 -4.17 7.73 -3.40
CA TYR A 585 -5.25 7.86 -2.43
C TYR A 585 -4.85 8.00 -0.95
N GLN A 586 -3.77 7.35 -0.49
CA GLN A 586 -3.48 7.25 0.94
C GLN A 586 -3.28 8.62 1.60
N GLU A 587 -2.49 9.49 0.98
CA GLU A 587 -2.09 10.78 1.57
C GLU A 587 -3.25 11.76 1.75
N ILE A 588 -4.29 11.72 0.88
CA ILE A 588 -5.42 12.64 0.98
C ILE A 588 -6.57 12.07 1.83
N MET A 589 -6.64 10.75 1.95
CA MET A 589 -7.68 10.08 2.75
C MET A 589 -7.30 9.90 4.21
N GLY A 590 -6.05 10.22 4.57
CA GLY A 590 -5.56 10.21 5.94
C GLY A 590 -6.42 11.07 6.86
N ASN A 591 -6.64 10.60 8.08
CA ASN A 591 -7.35 11.36 9.11
C ASN A 591 -6.55 11.43 10.41
N LEU A 592 -6.85 12.48 11.19
CA LEU A 592 -6.16 12.84 12.42
C LEU A 592 -6.62 12.00 13.64
N HIS A 593 -6.80 10.68 13.47
CA HIS A 593 -7.17 9.79 14.58
C HIS A 593 -6.11 9.88 15.69
N ASN A 594 -6.56 9.98 16.96
CA ASN A 594 -5.69 10.26 18.11
C ASN A 594 -4.83 11.55 17.99
N LEU A 595 -5.17 12.47 17.09
CA LEU A 595 -4.41 13.68 16.80
C LEU A 595 -2.99 13.42 16.21
N PHE A 596 -2.78 12.25 15.60
CA PHE A 596 -1.59 12.02 14.77
C PHE A 596 -1.77 12.71 13.42
N GLY A 597 -0.88 13.65 13.12
CA GLY A 597 -0.95 14.44 11.90
C GLY A 597 -0.16 13.87 10.73
N ASP A 598 0.04 14.69 9.71
CA ASP A 598 0.74 14.31 8.48
C ASP A 598 2.16 13.80 8.77
N ALA A 599 2.59 12.81 7.97
CA ALA A 599 3.95 12.29 8.02
C ALA A 599 4.94 13.35 7.49
N ASN A 600 6.21 13.32 7.94
CA ASN A 600 7.25 14.05 7.21
C ASN A 600 7.31 13.53 5.77
N ALA A 601 7.43 14.41 4.77
CA ALA A 601 7.55 14.00 3.38
C ALA A 601 8.77 14.63 2.70
N VAL A 602 9.51 13.84 1.93
CA VAL A 602 10.73 14.27 1.22
C VAL A 602 10.66 13.88 -0.24
N HIS A 603 10.98 14.81 -1.13
CA HIS A 603 11.09 14.57 -2.56
C HIS A 603 12.55 14.31 -2.94
N ILE A 604 12.80 13.15 -3.52
CA ILE A 604 14.11 12.68 -3.94
C ILE A 604 14.16 12.60 -5.47
N GLN A 605 15.20 13.21 -6.03
CA GLN A 605 15.56 13.07 -7.44
C GLN A 605 16.96 12.48 -7.56
N LEU A 606 17.13 11.52 -8.48
CA LEU A 606 18.42 10.90 -8.75
C LEU A 606 19.28 11.82 -9.61
N THR A 607 20.57 11.91 -9.25
CA THR A 607 21.59 12.66 -9.98
C THR A 607 22.75 11.72 -10.36
N PRO A 608 23.62 12.09 -11.32
CA PRO A 608 24.77 11.25 -11.67
C PRO A 608 25.75 10.97 -10.51
N THR A 609 25.71 11.78 -9.45
CA THR A 609 26.60 11.69 -8.28
C THR A 609 25.91 11.13 -7.03
N GLY A 610 24.64 10.71 -7.11
CA GLY A 610 23.85 10.26 -5.97
C GLY A 610 22.43 10.80 -6.05
N TYR A 611 21.97 11.55 -5.05
CA TYR A 611 20.62 12.10 -5.00
C TYR A 611 20.58 13.56 -4.56
N GLN A 612 19.50 14.22 -4.95
CA GLN A 612 19.13 15.57 -4.53
C GLN A 612 17.82 15.50 -3.75
N ILE A 613 17.73 16.25 -2.66
CA ILE A 613 16.46 16.54 -2.00
C ILE A 613 15.88 17.81 -2.66
N GLU A 614 14.78 17.67 -3.38
CA GLU A 614 14.12 18.82 -4.02
C GLU A 614 13.27 19.60 -3.02
N HIS A 615 12.44 18.88 -2.25
CA HIS A 615 11.50 19.45 -1.31
C HIS A 615 11.46 18.65 -0.01
N VAL A 616 11.27 19.36 1.09
CA VAL A 616 11.01 18.78 2.41
C VAL A 616 9.72 19.42 2.92
N VAL A 617 8.71 18.59 3.17
CA VAL A 617 7.47 18.96 3.82
C VAL A 617 7.53 18.37 5.23
N LYS A 618 7.49 19.24 6.24
CA LYS A 618 7.44 18.79 7.62
C LYS A 618 6.05 18.27 7.92
N GLY A 619 5.98 17.17 8.66
CA GLY A 619 4.73 16.68 9.21
C GLY A 619 4.21 17.58 10.32
N ASP A 620 2.95 17.39 10.71
CA ASP A 620 2.29 18.29 11.64
C ASP A 620 2.86 18.18 13.06
N THR A 621 3.03 19.35 13.67
CA THR A 621 3.32 19.52 15.08
C THR A 621 2.06 19.40 15.93
N MET A 622 2.22 19.19 17.24
CA MET A 622 1.07 19.16 18.16
C MET A 622 0.29 20.49 18.12
N THR A 623 0.96 21.63 17.97
CA THR A 623 0.31 22.94 17.79
C THR A 623 -0.58 22.98 16.55
N GLU A 624 -0.12 22.50 15.40
CA GLU A 624 -0.90 22.49 14.16
C GLU A 624 -2.13 21.60 14.30
N VAL A 625 -1.96 20.40 14.87
CA VAL A 625 -3.08 19.47 15.07
C VAL A 625 -4.11 19.99 16.06
N LEU A 626 -3.66 20.59 17.17
CA LEU A 626 -4.54 21.26 18.12
C LEU A 626 -5.28 22.46 17.49
N GLY A 627 -4.64 23.16 16.54
CA GLY A 627 -5.26 24.20 15.74
C GLY A 627 -6.44 23.70 14.90
N TYR A 628 -6.36 22.50 14.32
CA TYR A 628 -7.49 21.90 13.56
C TYR A 628 -8.74 21.70 14.43
N VAL A 629 -8.56 21.38 15.71
CA VAL A 629 -9.65 21.23 16.69
C VAL A 629 -9.91 22.51 17.49
N GLN A 630 -9.47 23.67 16.95
CA GLN A 630 -9.76 25.02 17.43
C GLN A 630 -9.12 25.40 18.78
N TYR A 631 -8.04 24.73 19.18
CA TYR A 631 -7.22 25.20 20.29
C TYR A 631 -6.15 26.19 19.82
N ASP A 632 -5.97 27.25 20.59
CA ASP A 632 -4.85 28.17 20.45
C ASP A 632 -3.72 27.76 21.42
N SER A 633 -2.50 27.62 20.90
CA SER A 633 -1.36 27.18 21.71
C SER A 633 -0.94 28.19 22.76
N GLU A 634 -1.10 29.50 22.51
CA GLU A 634 -0.73 30.53 23.48
C GLU A 634 -1.70 30.51 24.67
N ASP A 635 -2.99 30.33 24.42
CA ASP A 635 -4.01 30.16 25.46
C ASP A 635 -3.76 28.91 26.33
N LEU A 636 -3.33 27.80 25.71
CA LEU A 636 -2.99 26.57 26.44
C LEU A 636 -1.78 26.77 27.37
N ILE A 637 -0.72 27.41 26.87
CA ILE A 637 0.48 27.74 27.66
C ILE A 637 0.12 28.67 28.83
N GLU A 638 -0.69 29.71 28.57
CA GLU A 638 -1.14 30.65 29.60
C GLU A 638 -1.97 29.95 30.68
N SER A 639 -2.81 28.98 30.30
CA SER A 639 -3.59 28.17 31.24
C SER A 639 -2.68 27.35 32.17
N ILE A 640 -1.69 26.64 31.63
CA ILE A 640 -0.72 25.89 32.44
C ILE A 640 0.08 26.84 33.34
N ARG A 641 0.53 27.98 32.83
CA ARG A 641 1.26 29.00 33.61
C ARG A 641 0.45 29.49 34.83
N ARG A 642 -0.85 29.76 34.66
CA ARG A 642 -1.72 30.16 35.77
C ARG A 642 -1.90 29.03 36.79
N GLN A 643 -2.06 27.79 36.34
CA GLN A 643 -2.18 26.62 37.21
C GLN A 643 -0.90 26.35 38.01
N THR A 644 0.27 26.47 37.37
CA THR A 644 1.57 26.34 38.06
C THR A 644 1.74 27.40 39.13
N GLU A 645 1.26 28.61 38.90
CA GLU A 645 1.39 29.70 39.88
C GLU A 645 0.49 29.51 41.11
N TRP A 646 -0.72 28.98 40.90
CA TRP A 646 -1.58 28.56 42.00
C TRP A 646 -0.98 27.37 42.79
N ALA A 647 -0.39 26.40 42.10
CA ALA A 647 0.26 25.25 42.72
C ALA A 647 1.52 25.65 43.53
N LEU A 648 2.27 26.65 43.07
CA LEU A 648 3.39 27.25 43.81
C LEU A 648 2.91 27.94 45.10
N GLN A 649 1.84 28.74 45.02
CA GLN A 649 1.23 29.37 46.22
C GLN A 649 0.72 28.33 47.23
N SER A 650 0.22 27.21 46.72
CA SER A 650 -0.30 26.10 47.53
C SER A 650 0.79 25.12 47.99
N GLN A 651 2.06 25.39 47.70
CA GLN A 651 3.22 24.54 48.04
C GLN A 651 3.11 23.08 47.53
N GLN A 652 2.40 22.86 46.43
CA GLN A 652 2.25 21.54 45.80
C GLN A 652 3.39 21.22 44.83
N ILE A 653 4.05 22.26 44.30
CA ILE A 653 5.20 22.15 43.40
C ILE A 653 6.30 23.14 43.82
N THR A 654 7.53 22.85 43.44
CA THR A 654 8.68 23.75 43.57
C THR A 654 8.86 24.63 42.34
N LEU A 655 9.63 25.71 42.47
CA LEU A 655 9.93 26.61 41.35
C LEU A 655 10.67 25.88 40.22
N THR A 656 11.56 24.95 40.56
CA THR A 656 12.31 24.13 39.59
C THR A 656 11.39 23.17 38.83
N GLU A 657 10.44 22.53 39.51
CA GLU A 657 9.44 21.67 38.86
C GLU A 657 8.50 22.47 37.96
N SER A 658 8.08 23.66 38.38
CA SER A 658 7.27 24.58 37.57
C SER A 658 7.99 24.96 36.26
N GLN A 659 9.25 25.37 36.36
CA GLN A 659 10.07 25.70 35.19
C GLN A 659 10.21 24.49 34.24
N LEU A 660 10.50 23.31 34.79
CA LEU A 660 10.65 22.09 34.00
C LEU A 660 9.34 21.71 33.29
N LEU A 661 8.20 21.83 33.98
CA LEU A 661 6.88 21.54 33.41
C LEU A 661 6.58 22.48 32.23
N LEU A 662 6.76 23.79 32.40
CA LEU A 662 6.50 24.77 31.34
C LEU A 662 7.43 24.55 30.13
N GLN A 663 8.72 24.33 30.37
CA GLN A 663 9.67 24.03 29.28
C GLN A 663 9.31 22.74 28.53
N ASN A 664 8.90 21.69 29.25
CA ASN A 664 8.46 20.45 28.63
C ASN A 664 7.18 20.67 27.82
N TYR A 665 6.22 21.43 28.35
CA TYR A 665 4.95 21.69 27.70
C TYR A 665 5.13 22.48 26.38
N GLU A 666 5.89 23.58 26.41
CA GLU A 666 6.19 24.38 25.22
C GLU A 666 6.95 23.58 24.16
N ARG A 667 7.93 22.77 24.59
CA ARG A 667 8.68 21.89 23.70
C ARG A 667 7.78 20.82 23.09
N SER A 668 6.90 20.19 23.87
CA SER A 668 5.98 19.18 23.36
C SER A 668 5.02 19.77 22.34
N LEU A 669 4.45 20.95 22.59
CA LEU A 669 3.56 21.63 21.63
C LEU A 669 4.23 21.87 20.27
N SER A 670 5.50 22.26 20.28
CA SER A 670 6.30 22.47 19.06
C SER A 670 6.91 21.21 18.45
N SER A 671 6.71 20.05 19.09
CA SER A 671 7.25 18.78 18.63
C SER A 671 6.33 18.10 17.63
N TYR A 672 6.93 17.18 16.88
CA TYR A 672 6.21 16.30 15.98
C TYR A 672 5.18 15.44 16.72
N THR A 673 4.07 15.12 16.08
CA THR A 673 2.97 14.35 16.71
C THR A 673 3.33 12.90 17.01
N TYR A 674 4.29 12.33 16.28
CA TYR A 674 4.76 10.96 16.45
C TYR A 674 5.85 10.82 17.51
N LEU A 675 6.11 9.58 17.92
CA LEU A 675 7.07 9.29 18.97
C LEU A 675 8.50 9.44 18.47
N SER A 676 9.36 10.01 19.32
CA SER A 676 10.81 10.04 19.12
C SER A 676 11.44 8.78 19.71
N SER A 677 12.12 7.99 18.87
CA SER A 677 12.99 6.88 19.30
C SER A 677 14.34 7.35 19.83
#